data_AF-A0A959NSY6-F1
#
_entry.id   AF-A0A959NSY6-F1
#
_cell.length_a   1.000
_cell.length_b   1.000
_cell.length_c   1.000
_cell.angle_alpha   90.00
_cell.angle_beta   90.00
_cell.angle_gamma   90.00
#
_symmetry.space_group_name_H-M   'P 1'
#
loop_
_entity.id
_entity.type
_entity.pdbx_description
1 polymer ?
#
loop_
_entity_poly.entity_id
_entity_poly.type
_entity_poly.pdbx_seq_one_letter_code
_entity_poly.pdbx_strand_id
1 'polypeptide(L)'
;FWVAGPYNLIGFDKVFHSALRENYDKSVTAEEADEVYNHVITIGPFANFSTTKSDRVSEGMGLNITIDSQKYDVVMLRISGKMKLAEFLQKVYIYSFVMQYEYGFFDTNKDAINKLKRMYQNWIDDCVNSKYIFDILSGYKISNLKQIDEEYAEEKKTKNNTRIEHGLHTTRHKKIIELIPAETQQIIDLGCGSGQLLKHLELAENQVYIGLDSSPKVGKVRRKENKIRALQTNILFPYITNFDYTKHTTVILSEVIEHMDVQDRQHLYDVIEEFYRPDVIILTTPNREYNHIWDMEENEKRHKGHQIEFDSKTVLEVHDGLWAYSWEEHAILDTAIQPSFAFKYTRKFEKRKYTGTVALLNQVYNEDHRTNIKINDGLCSNNVVRNIDNLFYLGPTISPAESDTVELESLNEAVRYYEQHGVDEIVFQTKEMGSRGYVLWFSTTGLANNYGFENRLVINSRNGFPFFDDELLFNEILKEFDTILSNGPSMVILDAEITPWCYKASGLIDKEFTTPLTSELMSSTPFTAQHLQVLNALDELKKFSANTPIKINVFDVIVWNEVNMMEVDIFVSLSLLNNLLPEKRRFLEVVTTSNDIRRIPHDGTEGIVVKPRFRKEGVLPALKVRSPEFLKLIYGAHYESYIEMLSKRPTNKKRKVSYNQWTLSKKIVDAFLETDIIKLVKYIGLFNSADRIKQDATL
;
A
#
# COMPACT_ATOMS: atom_id res chain seq x y z
N PHE A 1 0.81 -21.42 36.42
CA PHE A 1 1.00 -22.05 35.09
C PHE A 1 1.97 -21.22 34.27
N TRP A 2 2.78 -21.91 33.46
CA TRP A 2 4.00 -21.46 32.79
C TRP A 2 3.80 -20.43 31.67
N VAL A 3 4.89 -19.70 31.40
CA VAL A 3 5.15 -18.66 30.40
C VAL A 3 4.45 -18.92 29.05
N ALA A 4 3.47 -18.08 28.73
CA ALA A 4 2.92 -17.98 27.38
C ALA A 4 3.53 -16.75 26.69
N GLY A 5 4.49 -16.99 25.82
CA GLY A 5 4.92 -16.01 24.82
C GLY A 5 3.77 -15.63 23.87
N PRO A 6 3.88 -14.52 23.12
CA PRO A 6 2.88 -14.10 22.14
C PRO A 6 2.59 -15.19 21.08
N TYR A 7 3.58 -16.04 20.79
CA TYR A 7 3.43 -17.22 19.91
C TYR A 7 2.70 -18.42 20.53
N ASN A 8 2.46 -18.41 21.85
CA ASN A 8 1.87 -19.52 22.61
C ASN A 8 0.47 -19.23 23.12
N LEU A 9 -0.23 -18.26 22.54
CA LEU A 9 -1.68 -18.18 22.70
C LEU A 9 -2.39 -19.39 22.08
N ILE A 10 -1.77 -20.20 21.22
CA ILE A 10 -2.30 -21.52 20.86
C ILE A 10 -2.27 -22.46 22.07
N GLY A 11 -1.22 -22.39 22.90
CA GLY A 11 -1.12 -23.13 24.16
C GLY A 11 -2.12 -22.62 25.19
N PHE A 12 -2.24 -21.30 25.34
CA PHE A 12 -3.26 -20.67 26.17
C PHE A 12 -4.68 -20.97 25.67
N ASP A 13 -4.95 -20.92 24.37
CA ASP A 13 -6.24 -21.21 23.74
C ASP A 13 -6.61 -22.68 23.90
N LYS A 14 -5.64 -23.60 23.83
CA LYS A 14 -5.86 -25.02 24.16
C LYS A 14 -6.21 -25.21 25.64
N VAL A 15 -5.49 -24.56 26.56
CA VAL A 15 -5.76 -24.62 28.00
C VAL A 15 -7.11 -23.97 28.32
N PHE A 16 -7.40 -22.81 27.74
CA PHE A 16 -8.64 -22.05 27.86
C PHE A 16 -9.83 -22.82 27.29
N HIS A 17 -9.70 -23.46 26.13
CA HIS A 17 -10.74 -24.31 25.57
C HIS A 17 -10.93 -25.62 26.30
N SER A 18 -9.87 -26.21 26.87
CA SER A 18 -10.01 -27.35 27.76
C SER A 18 -10.84 -26.95 28.99
N ALA A 19 -10.54 -25.79 29.59
CA ALA A 19 -11.25 -25.25 30.73
C ALA A 19 -12.71 -24.84 30.42
N LEU A 20 -13.01 -24.34 29.21
CA LEU A 20 -14.38 -23.99 28.78
C LEU A 20 -15.23 -25.19 28.35
N ARG A 21 -14.62 -26.32 27.99
CA ARG A 21 -15.32 -27.57 27.61
C ARG A 21 -15.53 -28.52 28.79
N GLU A 22 -15.26 -28.06 30.01
CA GLU A 22 -15.27 -28.89 31.23
C GLU A 22 -14.32 -30.11 31.18
N ASN A 23 -13.38 -30.12 30.22
CA ASN A 23 -12.30 -31.10 30.15
C ASN A 23 -11.16 -30.65 31.08
N TYR A 24 -11.47 -30.61 32.36
CA TYR A 24 -10.47 -30.41 33.39
C TYR A 24 -9.59 -31.65 33.51
N ASP A 25 -8.35 -31.49 34.00
CA ASP A 25 -7.67 -32.62 34.61
C ASP A 25 -8.61 -33.20 35.69
N LYS A 26 -8.61 -34.53 35.91
CA LYS A 26 -9.57 -35.21 36.81
C LYS A 26 -9.49 -34.75 38.28
N SER A 27 -8.59 -33.81 38.56
CA SER A 27 -8.28 -33.18 39.84
C SER A 27 -9.02 -31.86 40.11
N VAL A 28 -9.71 -31.26 39.13
CA VAL A 28 -10.51 -30.02 39.32
C VAL A 28 -11.98 -30.32 39.07
N THR A 29 -12.80 -30.11 40.09
CA THR A 29 -14.25 -30.29 40.03
C THR A 29 -14.94 -29.09 39.37
N ALA A 30 -16.13 -29.30 38.79
CA ALA A 30 -16.94 -28.20 38.23
C ALA A 30 -17.32 -27.15 39.29
N GLU A 31 -17.49 -27.57 40.55
CA GLU A 31 -17.73 -26.68 41.70
C GLU A 31 -16.52 -25.76 41.98
N GLU A 32 -15.29 -26.28 41.93
CA GLU A 32 -14.05 -25.49 42.10
C GLU A 32 -13.81 -24.50 40.94
N ALA A 33 -14.31 -24.79 39.74
CA ALA A 33 -14.18 -23.89 38.59
C ALA A 33 -15.18 -22.70 38.66
N ASP A 34 -16.29 -22.88 39.35
CA ASP A 34 -17.37 -21.88 39.50
C ASP A 34 -17.23 -20.98 40.74
N GLU A 35 -16.27 -21.29 41.62
CA GLU A 35 -15.94 -20.46 42.77
C GLU A 35 -15.00 -19.29 42.43
N VAL A 36 -15.07 -18.22 43.24
CA VAL A 36 -14.27 -17.00 43.05
C VAL A 36 -12.96 -17.11 43.83
N TYR A 37 -11.84 -17.15 43.10
CA TYR A 37 -10.49 -17.25 43.68
C TYR A 37 -9.61 -16.05 43.30
N ASN A 38 -8.54 -15.85 44.06
CA ASN A 38 -7.45 -14.96 43.65
C ASN A 38 -6.53 -15.70 42.67
N HIS A 39 -6.58 -15.31 41.40
CA HIS A 39 -5.73 -15.87 40.37
C HIS A 39 -4.53 -14.98 40.09
N VAL A 40 -3.41 -15.59 39.71
CA VAL A 40 -2.18 -14.90 39.29
C VAL A 40 -1.59 -15.65 38.10
N ILE A 41 -1.19 -14.91 37.06
CA ILE A 41 -0.51 -15.43 35.89
C ILE A 41 0.58 -14.45 35.44
N THR A 42 1.68 -14.98 34.90
CA THR A 42 2.71 -14.17 34.23
C THR A 42 2.61 -14.39 32.72
N ILE A 43 2.44 -13.30 31.97
CA ILE A 43 2.32 -13.31 30.51
C ILE A 43 3.32 -12.35 29.87
N GLY A 44 3.68 -12.58 28.62
CA GLY A 44 4.68 -11.81 27.89
C GLY A 44 5.62 -12.73 27.13
N PRO A 45 6.56 -12.21 26.33
CA PRO A 45 6.99 -10.79 26.24
C PRO A 45 5.99 -9.81 25.63
N PHE A 46 6.10 -8.54 26.04
CA PHE A 46 5.55 -7.38 25.34
C PHE A 46 6.69 -6.43 24.96
N ALA A 47 6.96 -6.28 23.66
CA ALA A 47 7.89 -5.27 23.14
C ALA A 47 7.19 -3.91 23.04
N ASN A 48 7.92 -2.81 23.26
CA ASN A 48 7.39 -1.44 23.19
C ASN A 48 6.17 -1.23 24.10
N PHE A 49 6.21 -1.84 25.29
CA PHE A 49 5.10 -1.80 26.23
C PHE A 49 4.80 -0.38 26.72
N SER A 50 3.58 0.09 26.43
CA SER A 50 3.06 1.34 26.95
C SER A 50 2.26 1.08 28.23
N THR A 51 2.74 1.60 29.35
CA THR A 51 2.01 1.60 30.63
C THR A 51 0.66 2.31 30.47
N THR A 52 0.63 3.46 29.78
CA THR A 52 -0.60 4.20 29.50
C THR A 52 -1.64 3.38 28.73
N LYS A 53 -1.18 2.62 27.71
CA LYS A 53 -2.07 1.71 26.97
C LYS A 53 -2.55 0.56 27.86
N SER A 54 -1.64 -0.04 28.62
CA SER A 54 -1.95 -1.12 29.56
C SER A 54 -3.02 -0.71 30.58
N ASP A 55 -2.82 0.44 31.24
CA ASP A 55 -3.74 0.95 32.26
C ASP A 55 -5.13 1.22 31.66
N ARG A 56 -5.17 1.81 30.46
CA ARG A 56 -6.42 2.03 29.74
C ARG A 56 -7.15 0.73 29.41
N VAL A 57 -6.43 -0.33 29.04
CA VAL A 57 -7.05 -1.62 28.70
C VAL A 57 -7.48 -2.39 29.96
N SER A 58 -6.69 -2.37 31.04
CA SER A 58 -7.00 -3.10 32.26
C SER A 58 -8.10 -2.43 33.10
N GLU A 59 -8.32 -1.12 32.93
CA GLU A 59 -9.38 -0.35 33.58
C GLU A 59 -10.77 -0.92 33.26
N GLY A 60 -11.45 -1.44 34.29
CA GLY A 60 -12.75 -2.10 34.17
C GLY A 60 -12.70 -3.62 33.88
N MET A 61 -11.53 -4.21 33.66
CA MET A 61 -11.41 -5.68 33.59
C MET A 61 -11.34 -6.34 34.97
N GLY A 62 -11.04 -5.60 36.04
CA GLY A 62 -10.78 -6.18 37.36
C GLY A 62 -9.45 -6.97 37.43
N LEU A 63 -8.53 -6.65 36.52
CA LEU A 63 -7.17 -7.19 36.48
C LEU A 63 -6.18 -6.17 37.04
N ASN A 64 -5.30 -6.61 37.92
CA ASN A 64 -4.14 -5.85 38.38
C ASN A 64 -2.90 -6.30 37.59
N ILE A 65 -2.28 -5.36 36.87
CA ILE A 65 -1.14 -5.59 36.00
C ILE A 65 0.10 -4.95 36.61
N THR A 66 1.15 -5.74 36.79
CA THR A 66 2.45 -5.27 37.25
C THR A 66 3.55 -5.82 36.36
N ILE A 67 4.66 -5.09 36.19
CA ILE A 67 5.83 -5.61 35.49
C ILE A 67 6.52 -6.62 36.42
N ASP A 68 6.60 -7.88 35.98
CA ASP A 68 7.28 -8.97 36.68
C ASP A 68 8.79 -8.91 36.47
N SER A 69 9.21 -8.69 35.21
CA SER A 69 10.60 -8.47 34.83
C SER A 69 10.69 -7.66 33.53
N GLN A 70 11.80 -6.95 33.33
CA GLN A 70 12.07 -6.15 32.14
C GLN A 70 13.52 -6.34 31.70
N LYS A 71 13.73 -6.48 30.39
CA LYS A 71 15.06 -6.46 29.78
C LYS A 71 14.99 -5.71 28.45
N TYR A 72 15.79 -4.65 28.31
CA TYR A 72 15.65 -3.66 27.23
C TYR A 72 14.21 -3.08 27.20
N ASP A 73 13.60 -2.93 26.02
CA ASP A 73 12.25 -2.40 25.84
C ASP A 73 11.16 -3.48 25.91
N VAL A 74 11.48 -4.63 26.52
CA VAL A 74 10.60 -5.80 26.59
C VAL A 74 10.26 -6.15 28.03
N VAL A 75 8.97 -6.33 28.31
CA VAL A 75 8.46 -6.62 29.66
C VAL A 75 7.72 -7.96 29.73
N MET A 76 7.83 -8.62 30.88
CA MET A 76 6.92 -9.67 31.33
C MET A 76 5.95 -9.05 32.33
N LEU A 77 4.67 -9.37 32.21
CA LEU A 77 3.61 -8.82 33.05
C LEU A 77 3.09 -9.90 33.98
N ARG A 78 3.05 -9.60 35.27
CA ARG A 78 2.31 -10.35 36.27
C ARG A 78 0.92 -9.75 36.38
N ILE A 79 -0.08 -10.56 36.05
CA ILE A 79 -1.50 -10.25 36.09
C ILE A 79 -2.16 -10.99 37.24
N SER A 80 -2.98 -10.29 38.02
CA SER A 80 -3.76 -10.90 39.10
C SER A 80 -5.20 -10.38 39.11
N GLY A 81 -6.13 -11.16 39.65
CA GLY A 81 -7.54 -10.79 39.72
C GLY A 81 -8.34 -11.75 40.58
N LYS A 82 -9.42 -11.25 41.21
CA LYS A 82 -10.32 -12.05 42.05
C LYS A 82 -11.65 -12.28 41.33
N MET A 83 -11.81 -13.43 40.70
CA MET A 83 -12.97 -13.77 39.87
C MET A 83 -13.03 -15.29 39.63
N LYS A 84 -13.99 -15.78 38.85
CA LYS A 84 -14.01 -17.19 38.42
C LYS A 84 -12.84 -17.46 37.47
N LEU A 85 -12.31 -18.68 37.47
CA LEU A 85 -11.15 -19.04 36.64
C LEU A 85 -11.39 -18.80 35.14
N ALA A 86 -12.57 -19.16 34.63
CA ALA A 86 -12.94 -18.95 33.24
C ALA A 86 -12.97 -17.45 32.86
N GLU A 87 -13.48 -16.61 33.74
CA GLU A 87 -13.54 -15.15 33.57
C GLU A 87 -12.12 -14.54 33.60
N PHE A 88 -11.28 -14.98 34.54
CA PHE A 88 -9.89 -14.53 34.64
C PHE A 88 -9.11 -14.83 33.36
N LEU A 89 -9.18 -16.08 32.88
CA LEU A 89 -8.47 -16.48 31.66
C LEU A 89 -9.02 -15.77 30.42
N GLN A 90 -10.33 -15.54 30.34
CA GLN A 90 -10.96 -14.81 29.25
C GLN A 90 -10.48 -13.35 29.17
N LYS A 91 -10.43 -12.66 30.31
CA LYS A 91 -9.97 -11.26 30.39
C LYS A 91 -8.47 -11.13 30.13
N VAL A 92 -7.65 -12.06 30.65
CA VAL A 92 -6.20 -12.13 30.34
C VAL A 92 -5.96 -12.34 28.85
N TYR A 93 -6.76 -13.18 28.18
CA TYR A 93 -6.66 -13.41 26.74
C TYR A 93 -6.94 -12.15 25.93
N ILE A 94 -8.05 -11.46 26.23
CA ILE A 94 -8.45 -10.23 25.53
C ILE A 94 -7.45 -9.10 25.80
N TYR A 95 -6.99 -8.95 27.03
CA TYR A 95 -5.93 -8.00 27.37
C TYR A 95 -4.67 -8.25 26.53
N SER A 96 -4.21 -9.51 26.47
CA SER A 96 -3.03 -9.89 25.70
C SER A 96 -3.19 -9.57 24.21
N PHE A 97 -4.37 -9.86 23.65
CA PHE A 97 -4.71 -9.54 22.26
C PHE A 97 -4.64 -8.05 21.98
N VAL A 98 -5.33 -7.23 22.77
CA VAL A 98 -5.42 -5.77 22.57
C VAL A 98 -4.06 -5.10 22.71
N MET A 99 -3.25 -5.54 23.68
CA MET A 99 -1.91 -4.98 23.90
C MET A 99 -0.96 -5.23 22.72
N GLN A 100 -1.15 -6.32 21.98
CA GLN A 100 -0.26 -6.74 20.90
C GLN A 100 -0.86 -6.63 19.49
N TYR A 101 -2.11 -6.18 19.38
CA TYR A 101 -2.86 -6.13 18.12
C TYR A 101 -2.12 -5.36 17.01
N GLU A 102 -1.51 -4.23 17.33
CA GLU A 102 -0.82 -3.34 16.38
C GLU A 102 0.39 -3.99 15.69
N TYR A 103 0.92 -5.08 16.26
CA TYR A 103 2.08 -5.79 15.72
C TYR A 103 1.70 -6.95 14.80
N GLY A 104 0.40 -7.26 14.65
CA GLY A 104 -0.08 -8.24 13.66
C GLY A 104 0.26 -9.70 13.96
N PHE A 105 0.57 -10.05 15.21
CA PHE A 105 0.95 -11.41 15.63
C PHE A 105 -0.17 -12.45 15.66
N PHE A 106 -1.42 -12.01 15.52
CA PHE A 106 -2.59 -12.87 15.64
C PHE A 106 -3.13 -13.23 14.27
N ASP A 107 -3.57 -14.49 14.10
CA ASP A 107 -4.43 -14.85 12.98
C ASP A 107 -5.75 -14.10 13.16
N THR A 108 -5.89 -13.00 12.41
CA THR A 108 -7.02 -12.08 12.43
C THR A 108 -8.06 -12.46 11.39
N ASN A 109 -8.16 -13.76 11.07
CA ASN A 109 -9.29 -14.24 10.28
C ASN A 109 -10.62 -13.94 10.99
N LYS A 110 -11.70 -13.87 10.20
CA LYS A 110 -13.03 -13.50 10.70
C LYS A 110 -13.51 -14.41 11.84
N ASP A 111 -13.12 -15.67 11.84
CA ASP A 111 -13.56 -16.64 12.84
C ASP A 111 -12.89 -16.41 14.20
N ALA A 112 -11.60 -16.08 14.21
CA ALA A 112 -10.84 -15.70 15.40
C ALA A 112 -11.38 -14.40 16.02
N ILE A 113 -11.69 -13.40 15.19
CA ILE A 113 -12.29 -12.13 15.63
C ILE A 113 -13.70 -12.36 16.19
N ASN A 114 -14.54 -13.15 15.52
CA ASN A 114 -15.88 -13.47 16.00
C ASN A 114 -15.85 -14.24 17.32
N LYS A 115 -14.85 -15.10 17.51
CA LYS A 115 -14.61 -15.82 18.76
C LYS A 115 -14.22 -14.86 19.90
N LEU A 116 -13.32 -13.92 19.64
CA LEU A 116 -12.97 -12.86 20.58
C LEU A 116 -14.19 -11.99 20.95
N LYS A 117 -15.02 -11.63 19.97
CA LYS A 117 -16.27 -10.90 20.21
C LYS A 117 -17.24 -11.66 21.11
N ARG A 118 -17.42 -12.96 20.91
CA ARG A 118 -18.24 -13.80 21.81
C ARG A 118 -17.67 -13.87 23.23
N MET A 119 -16.34 -13.96 23.36
CA MET A 119 -15.67 -13.92 24.66
C MET A 119 -15.79 -12.56 25.35
N TYR A 120 -15.96 -11.50 24.57
CA TYR A 120 -16.03 -10.14 25.03
C TYR A 120 -17.44 -9.68 25.44
N GLN A 121 -18.50 -10.29 24.88
CA GLN A 121 -19.90 -9.90 25.08
C GLN A 121 -20.44 -10.02 26.52
N ASN A 122 -19.86 -10.86 27.37
CA ASN A 122 -20.46 -11.19 28.68
C ASN A 122 -20.10 -10.22 29.82
N TRP A 123 -19.11 -9.33 29.64
CA TRP A 123 -18.63 -8.41 30.68
C TRP A 123 -18.37 -7.00 30.14
N ILE A 124 -18.88 -6.71 28.94
CA ILE A 124 -18.67 -5.44 28.24
C ILE A 124 -19.27 -4.24 28.99
N ASP A 125 -20.43 -4.45 29.63
CA ASP A 125 -21.18 -3.40 30.32
C ASP A 125 -20.46 -2.90 31.59
N ASP A 126 -19.58 -3.72 32.16
CA ASP A 126 -18.83 -3.41 33.39
C ASP A 126 -17.46 -2.76 33.11
N CYS A 127 -17.04 -2.69 31.85
CA CYS A 127 -15.73 -2.15 31.46
C CYS A 127 -15.84 -0.70 30.97
N VAL A 128 -15.22 0.23 31.71
CA VAL A 128 -15.21 1.68 31.42
C VAL A 128 -14.69 1.98 30.01
N ASN A 129 -13.71 1.20 29.53
CA ASN A 129 -13.08 1.38 28.21
C ASN A 129 -13.55 0.35 27.17
N SER A 130 -14.77 -0.18 27.32
CA SER A 130 -15.34 -1.18 26.42
C SER A 130 -15.27 -0.75 24.95
N LYS A 131 -15.70 0.46 24.62
CA LYS A 131 -15.63 0.99 23.25
C LYS A 131 -14.21 0.94 22.65
N TYR A 132 -13.18 1.32 23.41
CA TYR A 132 -11.79 1.29 22.96
C TYR A 132 -11.29 -0.13 22.66
N ILE A 133 -11.63 -1.09 23.53
CA ILE A 133 -11.29 -2.50 23.35
C ILE A 133 -12.04 -3.08 22.14
N PHE A 134 -13.33 -2.78 22.01
CA PHE A 134 -14.15 -3.21 20.90
C PHE A 134 -13.63 -2.68 19.56
N ASP A 135 -13.27 -1.40 19.50
CA ASP A 135 -12.73 -0.77 18.29
C ASP A 135 -11.45 -1.49 17.82
N ILE A 136 -10.55 -1.84 18.76
CA ILE A 136 -9.32 -2.61 18.46
C ILE A 136 -9.65 -4.05 18.02
N LEU A 137 -10.52 -4.76 18.75
CA LEU A 137 -10.96 -6.12 18.38
C LEU A 137 -11.69 -6.14 17.02
N SER A 138 -12.34 -5.04 16.64
CA SER A 138 -13.03 -4.87 15.37
C SER A 138 -12.11 -4.43 14.22
N GLY A 139 -10.82 -4.24 14.49
CA GLY A 139 -9.83 -3.60 13.61
C GLY A 139 -9.57 -4.22 12.22
N TYR A 140 -10.33 -5.23 11.81
CA TYR A 140 -10.46 -5.57 10.39
C TYR A 140 -11.60 -4.76 9.75
N LYS A 141 -11.22 -3.61 9.17
CA LYS A 141 -12.06 -2.67 8.39
C LYS A 141 -13.31 -2.17 9.12
N ILE A 142 -13.12 -1.08 9.85
CA ILE A 142 -14.15 -0.05 10.05
C ILE A 142 -14.41 0.62 8.69
N SER A 143 -15.09 -0.11 7.82
CA SER A 143 -15.88 0.45 6.72
C SER A 143 -17.11 -0.40 6.40
N ASN A 144 -17.33 -1.56 7.05
CA ASN A 144 -18.45 -2.46 6.75
C ASN A 144 -19.17 -3.08 7.97
N LEU A 145 -19.03 -2.56 9.19
CA LEU A 145 -19.60 -3.21 10.40
C LEU A 145 -20.60 -2.39 11.22
N LYS A 146 -21.06 -1.22 10.74
CA LYS A 146 -22.35 -0.68 11.19
C LYS A 146 -23.55 -1.38 10.53
N GLN A 147 -23.33 -2.13 9.45
CA GLN A 147 -24.42 -2.71 8.65
C GLN A 147 -24.94 -4.07 9.16
N ILE A 148 -24.16 -4.83 9.94
CA ILE A 148 -24.50 -6.24 10.25
C ILE A 148 -25.29 -6.39 11.56
N ASP A 149 -25.02 -5.57 12.59
CA ASP A 149 -25.82 -5.61 13.84
C ASP A 149 -27.17 -4.88 13.69
N GLU A 150 -27.29 -3.97 12.71
CA GLU A 150 -28.54 -3.26 12.43
C GLU A 150 -29.46 -4.02 11.46
N GLU A 151 -28.92 -4.77 10.49
CA GLU A 151 -29.71 -5.64 9.60
C GLU A 151 -30.48 -6.74 10.37
N TYR A 152 -29.92 -7.27 11.47
CA TYR A 152 -30.58 -8.30 12.27
C TYR A 152 -31.58 -7.74 13.30
N ALA A 153 -31.43 -6.48 13.70
CA ALA A 153 -32.32 -5.80 14.65
C ALA A 153 -33.49 -5.09 13.95
N GLU A 154 -33.31 -4.62 12.71
CA GLU A 154 -34.34 -3.89 11.96
C GLU A 154 -35.34 -4.80 11.24
N GLU A 155 -35.00 -6.04 10.88
CA GLU A 155 -35.94 -7.00 10.25
C GLU A 155 -37.22 -7.27 11.07
N LYS A 156 -37.21 -6.97 12.38
CA LYS A 156 -38.39 -7.04 13.24
C LYS A 156 -39.20 -5.74 13.33
N LYS A 157 -38.64 -4.58 12.97
CA LYS A 157 -39.33 -3.26 12.98
C LYS A 157 -39.81 -2.81 11.58
N THR A 158 -39.14 -3.21 10.50
CA THR A 158 -39.40 -2.74 9.12
C THR A 158 -40.61 -3.33 8.40
N LYS A 159 -41.42 -4.19 9.02
CA LYS A 159 -42.60 -4.76 8.33
C LYS A 159 -43.75 -3.78 8.07
N ASN A 160 -43.77 -2.61 8.74
CA ASN A 160 -44.79 -1.60 8.52
C ASN A 160 -44.35 -0.41 7.62
N ASN A 161 -43.05 -0.06 7.57
CA ASN A 161 -42.55 1.08 6.76
C ASN A 161 -42.09 0.70 5.32
N THR A 162 -41.79 -0.57 5.05
CA THR A 162 -41.21 -1.04 3.77
C THR A 162 -42.11 -0.86 2.53
N ARG A 163 -43.42 -0.69 2.71
CA ARG A 163 -44.37 -0.61 1.59
C ARG A 163 -44.35 0.72 0.83
N ILE A 164 -43.97 1.82 1.48
CA ILE A 164 -43.92 3.16 0.89
C ILE A 164 -42.54 3.44 0.26
N GLU A 165 -41.48 2.98 0.92
CA GLU A 165 -40.07 3.15 0.50
C GLU A 165 -39.76 2.45 -0.84
N HIS A 166 -40.33 1.25 -1.07
CA HIS A 166 -40.19 0.53 -2.34
C HIS A 166 -40.80 1.27 -3.55
N GLY A 167 -41.81 2.12 -3.33
CA GLY A 167 -42.41 2.94 -4.37
C GLY A 167 -41.49 4.07 -4.82
N LEU A 168 -40.87 4.76 -3.85
CA LEU A 168 -40.05 5.94 -4.11
C LEU A 168 -38.78 5.61 -4.90
N HIS A 169 -38.07 4.54 -4.52
CA HIS A 169 -36.86 4.10 -5.20
C HIS A 169 -37.13 3.74 -6.68
N THR A 170 -38.26 3.08 -6.96
CA THR A 170 -38.68 2.76 -8.33
C THR A 170 -39.02 4.01 -9.13
N THR A 171 -39.74 4.96 -8.53
CA THR A 171 -40.08 6.24 -9.18
C THR A 171 -38.84 7.06 -9.50
N ARG A 172 -37.85 7.09 -8.61
CA ARG A 172 -36.56 7.75 -8.84
C ARG A 172 -35.81 7.15 -10.02
N HIS A 173 -35.71 5.81 -10.09
CA HIS A 173 -35.05 5.15 -11.21
C HIS A 173 -35.72 5.45 -12.55
N LYS A 174 -37.06 5.46 -12.60
CA LYS A 174 -37.79 5.87 -13.80
C LYS A 174 -37.44 7.30 -14.20
N LYS A 175 -37.35 8.22 -13.21
CA LYS A 175 -36.98 9.60 -13.48
C LYS A 175 -35.54 9.74 -13.98
N ILE A 176 -34.58 9.02 -13.37
CA ILE A 176 -33.19 8.99 -13.83
C ILE A 176 -33.12 8.53 -15.29
N ILE A 177 -33.84 7.46 -15.64
CA ILE A 177 -33.86 6.92 -17.01
C ILE A 177 -34.46 7.92 -18.00
N GLU A 178 -35.54 8.60 -17.64
CA GLU A 178 -36.16 9.66 -18.45
C GLU A 178 -35.19 10.81 -18.75
N LEU A 179 -34.27 11.10 -17.83
CA LEU A 179 -33.29 12.20 -17.98
C LEU A 179 -32.09 11.84 -18.86
N ILE A 180 -31.86 10.57 -19.19
CA ILE A 180 -30.77 10.13 -20.06
C ILE A 180 -31.04 10.62 -21.50
N PRO A 181 -30.15 11.42 -22.10
CA PRO A 181 -30.30 11.86 -23.49
C PRO A 181 -30.32 10.69 -24.47
N ALA A 182 -31.10 10.82 -25.55
CA ALA A 182 -31.24 9.76 -26.55
C ALA A 182 -29.93 9.51 -27.32
N GLU A 183 -29.10 10.54 -27.47
CA GLU A 183 -27.79 10.52 -28.10
C GLU A 183 -26.71 9.85 -27.24
N THR A 184 -26.98 9.57 -25.96
CA THR A 184 -26.02 8.92 -25.09
C THR A 184 -25.65 7.54 -25.63
N GLN A 185 -24.35 7.32 -25.78
CA GLN A 185 -23.76 6.06 -26.23
C GLN A 185 -23.10 5.32 -25.08
N GLN A 186 -22.61 6.02 -24.05
CA GLN A 186 -22.02 5.43 -22.86
C GLN A 186 -22.75 5.89 -21.60
N ILE A 187 -23.31 4.95 -20.86
CA ILE A 187 -23.93 5.18 -19.56
C ILE A 187 -22.98 4.64 -18.49
N ILE A 188 -22.47 5.52 -17.62
CA ILE A 188 -21.62 5.15 -16.49
C ILE A 188 -22.42 5.32 -15.21
N ASP A 189 -22.61 4.24 -14.47
CA ASP A 189 -23.34 4.24 -13.20
C ASP A 189 -22.34 4.08 -12.06
N LEU A 190 -22.02 5.20 -11.40
CA LEU A 190 -21.10 5.25 -10.26
C LEU A 190 -21.88 4.96 -8.99
N GLY A 191 -21.47 3.96 -8.21
CA GLY A 191 -22.25 3.49 -7.06
C GLY A 191 -23.41 2.56 -7.45
N CYS A 192 -23.26 1.78 -8.53
CA CYS A 192 -24.34 0.96 -9.09
C CYS A 192 -24.88 -0.14 -8.16
N GLY A 193 -24.18 -0.44 -7.06
CA GLY A 193 -24.53 -1.43 -6.04
C GLY A 193 -24.72 -2.83 -6.61
N SER A 194 -25.96 -3.31 -6.61
CA SER A 194 -26.33 -4.62 -7.19
C SER A 194 -26.96 -4.51 -8.59
N GLY A 195 -26.90 -3.32 -9.22
CA GLY A 195 -27.49 -3.03 -10.53
C GLY A 195 -28.99 -2.80 -10.49
N GLN A 196 -29.50 -2.14 -9.45
CA GLN A 196 -30.94 -1.92 -9.30
C GLN A 196 -31.51 -0.94 -10.33
N LEU A 197 -30.74 0.08 -10.73
CA LEU A 197 -31.09 0.98 -11.83
C LEU A 197 -31.15 0.22 -13.15
N LEU A 198 -30.11 -0.59 -13.44
CA LEU A 198 -30.01 -1.38 -14.66
C LEU A 198 -31.20 -2.32 -14.90
N LYS A 199 -31.87 -2.81 -13.84
CA LYS A 199 -33.07 -3.66 -13.99
C LYS A 199 -34.24 -2.95 -14.68
N HIS A 200 -34.25 -1.62 -14.65
CA HIS A 200 -35.31 -0.79 -15.22
C HIS A 200 -34.86 -0.14 -16.55
N LEU A 201 -33.58 -0.26 -16.90
CA LEU A 201 -32.97 0.38 -18.06
C LEU A 201 -32.93 -0.58 -19.25
N GLU A 202 -33.53 -0.17 -20.37
CA GLU A 202 -33.40 -0.85 -21.66
C GLU A 202 -32.35 -0.15 -22.51
N LEU A 203 -31.29 -0.86 -22.90
CA LEU A 203 -30.17 -0.28 -23.67
C LEU A 203 -30.47 -0.32 -25.17
N ALA A 204 -30.33 0.83 -25.84
CA ALA A 204 -30.37 0.93 -27.29
C ALA A 204 -29.20 0.18 -27.96
N GLU A 205 -29.26 0.00 -29.28
CA GLU A 205 -28.28 -0.85 -29.97
C GLU A 205 -26.83 -0.33 -29.84
N ASN A 206 -26.68 0.99 -29.92
CA ASN A 206 -25.42 1.73 -29.83
C ASN A 206 -25.00 2.08 -28.39
N GLN A 207 -25.80 1.70 -27.39
CA GLN A 207 -25.54 2.03 -25.99
C GLN A 207 -24.74 0.93 -25.28
N VAL A 208 -23.82 1.37 -24.42
CA VAL A 208 -23.14 0.52 -23.46
C VAL A 208 -23.35 1.04 -22.05
N TYR A 209 -23.49 0.12 -21.11
CA TYR A 209 -23.62 0.42 -19.69
C TYR A 209 -22.38 -0.04 -18.94
N ILE A 210 -21.84 0.82 -18.09
CA ILE A 210 -20.68 0.57 -17.25
C ILE A 210 -21.04 0.88 -15.79
N GLY A 211 -21.31 -0.16 -15.00
CA GLY A 211 -21.56 -0.04 -13.56
C GLY A 211 -20.28 -0.19 -12.75
N LEU A 212 -20.01 0.77 -11.86
CA LEU A 212 -18.85 0.78 -10.96
C LEU A 212 -19.31 0.85 -9.52
N ASP A 213 -18.77 -0.01 -8.65
CA ASP A 213 -19.07 0.04 -7.22
C ASP A 213 -17.93 -0.60 -6.39
N SER A 214 -17.70 -0.11 -5.16
CA SER A 214 -16.70 -0.69 -4.26
C SER A 214 -17.19 -2.00 -3.62
N SER A 215 -18.51 -2.16 -3.54
CA SER A 215 -19.20 -3.32 -2.99
C SER A 215 -19.03 -4.56 -3.87
N PRO A 216 -18.79 -5.74 -3.29
CA PRO A 216 -18.82 -7.00 -4.04
C PRO A 216 -20.21 -7.32 -4.60
N LYS A 217 -21.27 -6.58 -4.18
CA LYS A 217 -22.64 -6.71 -4.71
C LYS A 217 -22.71 -6.43 -6.23
N VAL A 218 -21.74 -5.70 -6.81
CA VAL A 218 -21.64 -5.46 -8.26
C VAL A 218 -21.49 -6.74 -9.08
N GLY A 219 -21.01 -7.83 -8.46
CA GLY A 219 -20.99 -9.16 -9.09
C GLY A 219 -22.40 -9.69 -9.44
N LYS A 220 -23.47 -9.12 -8.87
CA LYS A 220 -24.86 -9.47 -9.17
C LYS A 220 -25.43 -8.75 -10.40
N VAL A 221 -24.73 -7.73 -10.92
CA VAL A 221 -25.11 -7.04 -12.16
C VAL A 221 -25.00 -8.04 -13.32
N ARG A 222 -26.08 -8.20 -14.10
CA ARG A 222 -26.16 -9.22 -15.16
C ARG A 222 -25.10 -8.98 -16.24
N ARG A 223 -24.06 -9.83 -16.28
CA ARG A 223 -23.00 -9.84 -17.31
C ARG A 223 -23.37 -10.60 -18.60
N LYS A 224 -24.65 -10.91 -18.81
CA LYS A 224 -25.08 -11.80 -19.91
C LYS A 224 -25.11 -11.11 -21.29
N GLU A 225 -25.01 -9.79 -21.33
CA GLU A 225 -24.99 -9.01 -22.58
C GLU A 225 -23.65 -8.33 -22.77
N ASN A 226 -23.12 -8.37 -24.00
CA ASN A 226 -21.83 -7.77 -24.35
C ASN A 226 -21.78 -6.25 -24.16
N LYS A 227 -22.94 -5.60 -23.99
CA LYS A 227 -23.09 -4.16 -23.80
C LYS A 227 -23.05 -3.72 -22.33
N ILE A 228 -23.04 -4.67 -21.40
CA ILE A 228 -23.09 -4.41 -19.96
C ILE A 228 -21.77 -4.82 -19.34
N ARG A 229 -21.08 -3.85 -18.75
CA ARG A 229 -19.86 -4.05 -17.97
C ARG A 229 -20.11 -3.63 -16.53
N ALA A 230 -19.69 -4.46 -15.59
CA ALA A 230 -19.83 -4.19 -14.17
C ALA A 230 -18.54 -4.55 -13.43
N LEU A 231 -17.92 -3.55 -12.78
CA LEU A 231 -16.60 -3.69 -12.16
C LEU A 231 -16.66 -3.34 -10.67
N GLN A 232 -16.00 -4.17 -9.87
CA GLN A 232 -15.72 -3.84 -8.48
C GLN A 232 -14.49 -2.93 -8.44
N THR A 233 -14.68 -1.66 -8.11
CA THR A 233 -13.61 -0.67 -8.04
C THR A 233 -13.95 0.45 -7.06
N ASN A 234 -12.94 1.14 -6.57
CA ASN A 234 -13.16 2.40 -5.86
C ASN A 234 -13.52 3.48 -6.88
N ILE A 235 -14.70 4.11 -6.76
CA ILE A 235 -15.15 5.15 -7.71
C ILE A 235 -14.34 6.45 -7.61
N LEU A 236 -13.63 6.65 -6.50
CA LEU A 236 -12.65 7.73 -6.33
C LEU A 236 -11.35 7.47 -7.11
N PHE A 237 -11.11 6.23 -7.55
CA PHE A 237 -9.91 5.86 -8.31
C PHE A 237 -10.31 5.12 -9.58
N PRO A 238 -10.50 5.85 -10.71
CA PRO A 238 -11.11 5.28 -11.90
C PRO A 238 -10.27 4.14 -12.49
N TYR A 239 -10.93 3.01 -12.77
CA TYR A 239 -10.35 1.87 -13.48
C TYR A 239 -11.34 1.36 -14.54
N ILE A 240 -11.25 1.91 -15.75
CA ILE A 240 -11.99 1.42 -16.93
C ILE A 240 -10.99 1.22 -18.07
N THR A 241 -10.83 -0.02 -18.52
CA THR A 241 -10.10 -0.29 -19.77
C THR A 241 -11.01 0.01 -20.96
N ASN A 242 -10.51 0.67 -22.02
CA ASN A 242 -11.25 0.99 -23.25
C ASN A 242 -12.41 1.99 -23.11
N PHE A 243 -12.26 3.04 -22.30
CA PHE A 243 -13.22 4.16 -22.27
C PHE A 243 -13.04 5.04 -23.53
N ASP A 244 -14.14 5.38 -24.21
CA ASP A 244 -14.13 6.07 -25.50
C ASP A 244 -14.61 7.51 -25.35
N TYR A 245 -13.66 8.41 -25.14
CA TYR A 245 -13.89 9.84 -24.93
C TYR A 245 -14.57 10.55 -26.11
N THR A 246 -14.62 9.92 -27.29
CA THR A 246 -15.31 10.48 -28.46
C THR A 246 -16.82 10.30 -28.39
N LYS A 247 -17.30 9.37 -27.56
CA LYS A 247 -18.73 9.07 -27.44
C LYS A 247 -19.44 10.03 -26.51
N HIS A 248 -20.73 10.21 -26.80
CA HIS A 248 -21.62 10.92 -25.89
C HIS A 248 -21.81 10.08 -24.61
N THR A 249 -21.43 10.65 -23.47
CA THR A 249 -21.34 9.96 -22.19
C THR A 249 -22.27 10.61 -21.16
N THR A 250 -23.06 9.78 -20.49
CA THR A 250 -23.83 10.16 -19.30
C THR A 250 -23.28 9.45 -18.07
N VAL A 251 -22.93 10.21 -17.03
CA VAL A 251 -22.59 9.67 -15.71
C VAL A 251 -23.81 9.77 -14.81
N ILE A 252 -24.10 8.72 -14.04
CA ILE A 252 -25.20 8.64 -13.10
C ILE A 252 -24.63 8.45 -11.69
N LEU A 253 -25.13 9.26 -10.77
CA LEU A 253 -24.87 9.21 -9.33
C LEU A 253 -26.22 9.12 -8.61
N SER A 254 -26.72 7.90 -8.46
CA SER A 254 -28.01 7.65 -7.81
C SER A 254 -27.79 7.31 -6.34
N GLU A 255 -27.96 8.30 -5.45
CA GLU A 255 -27.80 8.12 -4.00
C GLU A 255 -26.38 7.65 -3.61
N VAL A 256 -25.38 8.48 -3.90
CA VAL A 256 -23.96 8.14 -3.79
C VAL A 256 -23.21 9.13 -2.91
N ILE A 257 -23.34 10.43 -3.20
CA ILE A 257 -22.52 11.48 -2.59
C ILE A 257 -22.84 11.67 -1.10
N GLU A 258 -24.04 11.33 -0.66
CA GLU A 258 -24.46 11.38 0.74
C GLU A 258 -23.70 10.39 1.63
N HIS A 259 -23.09 9.35 1.05
CA HIS A 259 -22.28 8.37 1.76
C HIS A 259 -20.82 8.80 1.91
N MET A 260 -20.44 9.93 1.32
CA MET A 260 -19.07 10.43 1.28
C MET A 260 -18.88 11.62 2.22
N ASP A 261 -17.68 11.77 2.76
CA ASP A 261 -17.30 13.02 3.42
C ASP A 261 -17.01 14.12 2.39
N VAL A 262 -16.74 15.34 2.86
CA VAL A 262 -16.52 16.51 2.00
C VAL A 262 -15.29 16.33 1.09
N GLN A 263 -14.22 15.70 1.58
CA GLN A 263 -12.97 15.53 0.82
C GLN A 263 -13.17 14.51 -0.30
N ASP A 264 -13.82 13.39 0.01
CA ASP A 264 -14.14 12.35 -0.97
C ASP A 264 -15.13 12.86 -2.05
N ARG A 265 -16.11 13.69 -1.68
CA ARG A 265 -17.00 14.33 -2.66
C ARG A 265 -16.25 15.27 -3.60
N GLN A 266 -15.39 16.14 -3.06
CA GLN A 266 -14.58 17.04 -3.89
C GLN A 266 -13.72 16.24 -4.87
N HIS A 267 -13.05 15.20 -4.38
CA HIS A 267 -12.23 14.35 -5.23
C HIS A 267 -13.06 13.61 -6.29
N LEU A 268 -14.27 13.14 -5.96
CA LEU A 268 -15.17 12.55 -6.94
C LEU A 268 -15.55 13.55 -8.05
N TYR A 269 -15.80 14.81 -7.70
CA TYR A 269 -16.10 15.85 -8.69
C TYR A 269 -14.91 16.08 -9.63
N ASP A 270 -13.68 16.15 -9.10
CA ASP A 270 -12.46 16.25 -9.89
C ASP A 270 -12.31 15.05 -10.83
N VAL A 271 -12.54 13.82 -10.33
CA VAL A 271 -12.51 12.60 -11.16
C VAL A 271 -13.57 12.65 -12.27
N ILE A 272 -14.78 13.13 -11.99
CA ILE A 272 -15.84 13.27 -13.01
C ILE A 272 -15.44 14.30 -14.06
N GLU A 273 -14.89 15.45 -13.64
CA GLU A 273 -14.50 16.52 -14.54
C GLU A 273 -13.27 16.17 -15.37
N GLU A 274 -12.25 15.55 -14.79
CA GLU A 274 -10.96 15.31 -15.42
C GLU A 274 -10.87 13.95 -16.12
N PHE A 275 -11.41 12.89 -15.50
CA PHE A 275 -11.29 11.54 -16.01
C PHE A 275 -12.49 11.10 -16.85
N TYR A 276 -13.72 11.19 -16.33
CA TYR A 276 -14.90 10.70 -17.07
C TYR A 276 -15.35 11.67 -18.14
N ARG A 277 -15.20 12.97 -17.89
CA ARG A 277 -15.52 14.07 -18.80
C ARG A 277 -16.90 13.90 -19.49
N PRO A 278 -17.97 13.56 -18.76
CA PRO A 278 -19.26 13.28 -19.36
C PRO A 278 -19.87 14.52 -20.04
N ASP A 279 -20.74 14.29 -21.00
CA ASP A 279 -21.57 15.32 -21.61
C ASP A 279 -22.71 15.69 -20.65
N VAL A 280 -23.24 14.69 -19.94
CA VAL A 280 -24.34 14.83 -18.98
C VAL A 280 -24.04 14.09 -17.67
N ILE A 281 -24.35 14.70 -16.53
CA ILE A 281 -24.38 14.05 -15.22
C ILE A 281 -25.81 14.04 -14.71
N ILE A 282 -26.31 12.90 -14.26
CA ILE A 282 -27.59 12.78 -13.57
C ILE A 282 -27.29 12.42 -12.13
N LEU A 283 -27.67 13.30 -11.20
CA LEU A 283 -27.36 13.15 -9.79
C LEU A 283 -28.65 13.20 -8.98
N THR A 284 -28.82 12.23 -8.09
CA THR A 284 -29.91 12.27 -7.11
C THR A 284 -29.35 12.09 -5.71
N THR A 285 -29.85 12.85 -4.74
CA THR A 285 -29.49 12.71 -3.34
C THR A 285 -30.68 13.00 -2.43
N PRO A 286 -30.81 12.36 -1.25
CA PRO A 286 -31.93 12.59 -0.33
C PRO A 286 -32.08 14.07 0.07
N ASN A 287 -33.31 14.57 0.03
CA ASN A 287 -33.64 15.92 0.50
C ASN A 287 -34.17 15.89 1.93
N ARG A 288 -33.34 16.31 2.90
CA ARG A 288 -33.68 16.38 4.32
C ARG A 288 -34.95 17.17 4.60
N GLU A 289 -35.27 18.17 3.79
CA GLU A 289 -36.47 19.00 3.96
C GLU A 289 -37.74 18.19 3.78
N TYR A 290 -37.70 17.02 3.16
CA TYR A 290 -38.84 16.11 3.05
C TYR A 290 -39.00 15.17 4.25
N ASN A 291 -38.01 15.07 5.15
CA ASN A 291 -37.98 14.06 6.22
C ASN A 291 -39.11 14.25 7.25
N HIS A 292 -39.57 15.48 7.48
CA HIS A 292 -40.68 15.77 8.39
C HIS A 292 -42.00 15.11 7.95
N ILE A 293 -42.14 14.76 6.67
CA ILE A 293 -43.31 14.03 6.14
C ILE A 293 -43.32 12.56 6.63
N TRP A 294 -42.19 12.07 7.17
CA TRP A 294 -42.02 10.71 7.67
C TRP A 294 -41.93 10.61 9.21
N ASP A 295 -42.40 11.63 9.95
CA ASP A 295 -42.30 11.70 11.42
C ASP A 295 -40.87 11.47 11.95
N MET A 296 -39.87 11.92 11.17
CA MET A 296 -38.45 11.82 11.53
C MET A 296 -38.01 13.05 12.31
N GLU A 297 -37.15 12.85 13.32
CA GLU A 297 -36.58 13.93 14.13
C GLU A 297 -35.62 14.82 13.30
N GLU A 298 -35.42 16.08 13.69
CA GLU A 298 -34.72 17.12 12.90
C GLU A 298 -33.27 16.76 12.49
N ASN A 299 -32.63 15.85 13.22
CA ASN A 299 -31.26 15.37 12.97
C ASN A 299 -31.19 13.91 12.50
N GLU A 300 -32.34 13.26 12.28
CA GLU A 300 -32.40 11.89 11.82
C GLU A 300 -32.21 11.80 10.31
N LYS A 301 -31.36 10.85 9.88
CA LYS A 301 -31.10 10.54 8.47
C LYS A 301 -31.84 9.26 8.10
N ARG A 302 -32.41 9.19 6.91
CA ARG A 302 -33.21 8.07 6.38
C ARG A 302 -32.41 6.79 6.30
N HIS A 303 -31.10 6.91 6.05
CA HIS A 303 -30.21 5.77 6.04
C HIS A 303 -28.98 6.06 6.91
N LYS A 304 -28.66 5.11 7.78
CA LYS A 304 -27.58 5.25 8.78
C LYS A 304 -26.18 5.36 8.17
N GLY A 305 -26.03 4.92 6.93
CA GLY A 305 -24.81 5.10 6.14
C GLY A 305 -24.63 6.51 5.54
N HIS A 306 -25.59 7.42 5.68
CA HIS A 306 -25.47 8.79 5.18
C HIS A 306 -24.54 9.62 6.09
N GLN A 307 -23.48 10.16 5.52
CA GLN A 307 -22.65 11.20 6.14
C GLN A 307 -23.35 12.55 6.14
N ILE A 308 -24.22 12.81 5.16
CA ILE A 308 -25.05 14.02 5.04
C ILE A 308 -26.40 13.67 4.39
N GLU A 309 -27.47 14.37 4.75
CA GLU A 309 -28.65 14.48 3.88
C GLU A 309 -28.81 15.95 3.52
N PHE A 310 -28.87 16.23 2.23
CA PHE A 310 -28.80 17.58 1.72
C PHE A 310 -30.11 18.33 1.97
N ASP A 311 -30.02 19.63 2.14
CA ASP A 311 -31.12 20.58 2.13
C ASP A 311 -30.84 21.64 1.05
N SER A 312 -31.77 22.59 0.87
CA SER A 312 -31.66 23.62 -0.17
C SER A 312 -30.40 24.50 -0.03
N LYS A 313 -29.71 24.51 1.12
CA LYS A 313 -28.48 25.29 1.34
C LYS A 313 -27.23 24.46 1.08
N THR A 314 -27.18 23.25 1.63
CA THR A 314 -26.02 22.36 1.55
C THR A 314 -25.85 21.77 0.15
N VAL A 315 -26.94 21.63 -0.61
CA VAL A 315 -26.88 21.15 -2.00
C VAL A 315 -26.14 22.10 -2.94
N LEU A 316 -25.97 23.38 -2.55
CA LEU A 316 -25.16 24.36 -3.28
C LEU A 316 -23.71 23.89 -3.47
N GLU A 317 -23.15 23.14 -2.52
CA GLU A 317 -21.81 22.54 -2.64
C GLU A 317 -21.68 21.65 -3.88
N VAL A 318 -22.75 20.91 -4.23
CA VAL A 318 -22.75 20.01 -5.38
C VAL A 318 -22.68 20.81 -6.68
N HIS A 319 -23.39 21.94 -6.76
CA HIS A 319 -23.37 22.82 -7.92
C HIS A 319 -22.01 23.52 -8.08
N ASP A 320 -21.38 23.90 -6.97
CA ASP A 320 -20.03 24.48 -6.96
C ASP A 320 -18.97 23.45 -7.37
N GLY A 321 -19.05 22.22 -6.87
CA GLY A 321 -18.16 21.13 -7.27
C GLY A 321 -18.30 20.74 -8.74
N LEU A 322 -19.49 20.89 -9.32
CA LEU A 322 -19.77 20.65 -10.74
C LEU A 322 -19.87 21.96 -11.55
N TRP A 323 -19.07 22.97 -11.20
CA TRP A 323 -19.08 24.31 -11.80
C TRP A 323 -19.02 24.31 -13.34
N ALA A 324 -18.35 23.32 -13.93
CA ALA A 324 -18.19 23.16 -15.38
C ALA A 324 -19.50 22.78 -16.13
N TYR A 325 -20.60 22.58 -15.40
CA TYR A 325 -21.89 22.17 -15.94
C TYR A 325 -22.98 23.18 -15.58
N SER A 326 -23.96 23.35 -16.46
CA SER A 326 -25.24 23.99 -16.16
C SER A 326 -26.18 22.94 -15.62
N TRP A 327 -27.06 23.30 -14.69
CA TRP A 327 -27.92 22.31 -14.03
C TRP A 327 -29.39 22.70 -14.11
N GLU A 328 -30.24 21.67 -14.16
CA GLU A 328 -31.69 21.75 -14.07
C GLU A 328 -32.15 20.80 -12.95
N GLU A 329 -33.06 21.27 -12.11
CA GLU A 329 -33.73 20.44 -11.10
C GLU A 329 -35.01 19.83 -11.67
N HIS A 330 -35.25 18.56 -11.36
CA HIS A 330 -36.40 17.81 -11.85
C HIS A 330 -37.19 17.19 -10.69
N ALA A 331 -38.51 17.37 -10.72
CA ALA A 331 -39.40 16.72 -9.77
C ALA A 331 -39.45 15.20 -9.99
N ILE A 332 -39.42 14.44 -8.90
CA ILE A 332 -39.61 12.98 -8.86
C ILE A 332 -41.09 12.65 -8.58
N LEU A 333 -41.74 13.46 -7.75
CA LEU A 333 -43.15 13.32 -7.37
C LEU A 333 -43.94 14.59 -7.70
N ASP A 334 -45.26 14.45 -7.81
CA ASP A 334 -46.19 15.59 -7.92
C ASP A 334 -46.48 16.21 -6.54
N THR A 335 -45.43 16.66 -5.87
CA THR A 335 -45.47 17.29 -4.53
C THR A 335 -44.61 18.54 -4.48
N ALA A 336 -44.97 19.51 -3.64
CA ALA A 336 -44.22 20.77 -3.53
C ALA A 336 -42.79 20.57 -3.00
N ILE A 337 -42.62 19.69 -2.01
CA ILE A 337 -41.32 19.29 -1.49
C ILE A 337 -40.98 17.93 -2.10
N GLN A 338 -39.78 17.80 -2.66
CA GLN A 338 -39.33 16.57 -3.30
C GLN A 338 -38.60 15.67 -2.29
N PRO A 339 -38.80 14.35 -2.36
CA PRO A 339 -38.13 13.41 -1.45
C PRO A 339 -36.63 13.31 -1.72
N SER A 340 -36.19 13.48 -2.96
CA SER A 340 -34.78 13.57 -3.30
C SER A 340 -34.62 14.77 -4.22
N PHE A 341 -33.51 15.48 -4.09
CA PHE A 341 -33.05 16.34 -5.16
C PHE A 341 -32.69 15.47 -6.35
N ALA A 342 -33.10 15.87 -7.55
CA ALA A 342 -32.73 15.21 -8.80
C ALA A 342 -32.31 16.28 -9.81
N PHE A 343 -31.03 16.24 -10.19
CA PHE A 343 -30.45 17.23 -11.07
C PHE A 343 -29.93 16.58 -12.34
N LYS A 344 -30.13 17.29 -13.45
CA LYS A 344 -29.45 17.04 -14.71
C LYS A 344 -28.44 18.14 -14.95
N TYR A 345 -27.16 17.78 -14.95
CA TYR A 345 -26.05 18.66 -15.27
C TYR A 345 -25.64 18.44 -16.73
N THR A 346 -25.58 19.50 -17.52
CA THR A 346 -25.15 19.50 -18.92
C THR A 346 -23.88 20.32 -19.06
N ARG A 347 -22.88 19.80 -19.76
CA ARG A 347 -21.58 20.45 -19.86
C ARG A 347 -21.68 21.82 -20.56
N LYS A 348 -21.11 22.86 -19.95
CA LYS A 348 -21.10 24.25 -20.52
C LYS A 348 -20.06 24.43 -21.63
N PHE A 349 -18.96 23.70 -21.53
CA PHE A 349 -17.77 23.91 -22.36
C PHE A 349 -17.58 22.76 -23.35
N GLU A 350 -17.06 23.03 -24.53
CA GLU A 350 -16.65 21.96 -25.43
C GLU A 350 -15.63 21.04 -24.74
N LYS A 351 -15.69 19.74 -25.02
CA LYS A 351 -14.64 18.82 -24.60
C LYS A 351 -13.32 19.33 -25.17
N ARG A 352 -12.40 19.79 -24.31
CA ARG A 352 -11.02 20.11 -24.73
C ARG A 352 -10.50 18.99 -25.63
N LYS A 353 -10.06 19.32 -26.85
CA LYS A 353 -9.35 18.38 -27.71
C LYS A 353 -8.21 17.78 -26.92
N TYR A 354 -8.08 16.47 -27.00
CA TYR A 354 -7.09 15.69 -26.27
C TYR A 354 -5.71 16.35 -26.28
N THR A 355 -5.25 16.77 -25.10
CA THR A 355 -3.85 17.06 -24.84
C THR A 355 -3.34 16.01 -23.86
N GLY A 356 -2.67 14.98 -24.40
CA GLY A 356 -1.42 14.54 -23.78
C GLY A 356 -1.40 13.23 -23.01
N THR A 357 -2.30 12.94 -22.07
CA THR A 357 -1.97 11.88 -21.07
C THR A 357 -2.83 10.61 -21.20
N VAL A 358 -4.15 10.74 -21.30
CA VAL A 358 -5.06 9.57 -21.38
C VAL A 358 -5.26 9.06 -22.82
N ALA A 359 -5.20 9.95 -23.82
CA ALA A 359 -5.17 9.54 -25.25
C ALA A 359 -3.89 8.80 -25.58
N LEU A 360 -2.76 9.23 -25.00
CA LEU A 360 -1.44 8.65 -25.22
C LEU A 360 -1.41 7.19 -24.78
N LEU A 361 -1.98 6.89 -23.62
CA LEU A 361 -2.15 5.52 -23.15
C LEU A 361 -2.97 4.71 -24.15
N ASN A 362 -4.14 5.21 -24.59
CA ASN A 362 -4.98 4.54 -25.59
C ASN A 362 -4.32 4.39 -26.99
N GLN A 363 -3.46 5.31 -27.41
CA GLN A 363 -2.77 5.28 -28.70
C GLN A 363 -1.60 4.28 -28.68
N VAL A 364 -0.86 4.22 -27.56
CA VAL A 364 0.18 3.19 -27.29
C VAL A 364 -0.41 1.77 -27.29
N TYR A 365 -1.66 1.59 -26.84
CA TYR A 365 -2.34 0.29 -26.84
C TYR A 365 -2.80 -0.19 -28.22
N ASN A 366 -2.99 0.72 -29.19
CA ASN A 366 -3.58 0.39 -30.49
C ASN A 366 -2.56 0.15 -31.62
N GLU A 367 -1.31 0.58 -31.49
CA GLU A 367 -0.34 0.52 -32.60
C GLU A 367 0.45 -0.80 -32.71
N ASP A 368 0.52 -1.64 -31.66
CA ASP A 368 1.39 -2.83 -31.66
C ASP A 368 0.62 -4.17 -31.52
N HIS A 369 0.06 -4.66 -32.62
CA HIS A 369 -0.53 -6.02 -32.72
C HIS A 369 0.50 -7.17 -32.64
N ARG A 370 1.77 -6.91 -32.33
CA ARG A 370 2.86 -7.91 -32.44
C ARG A 370 3.50 -8.35 -31.12
N THR A 371 3.16 -7.75 -29.98
CA THR A 371 3.64 -8.25 -28.68
C THR A 371 2.49 -8.83 -27.87
N ASN A 372 2.49 -10.16 -27.68
CA ASN A 372 1.53 -10.90 -26.85
C ASN A 372 1.64 -10.59 -25.33
N ILE A 373 2.25 -9.46 -24.96
CA ILE A 373 2.32 -9.00 -23.58
C ILE A 373 1.08 -8.14 -23.36
N LYS A 374 0.05 -8.69 -22.70
CA LYS A 374 -1.03 -7.86 -22.14
C LYS A 374 -0.38 -6.92 -21.11
N ILE A 375 -0.11 -5.67 -21.49
CA ILE A 375 0.37 -4.58 -20.61
C ILE A 375 -0.80 -4.14 -19.69
N ASN A 376 -1.64 -5.06 -19.23
CA ASN A 376 -2.87 -4.76 -18.49
C ASN A 376 -2.64 -4.46 -17.01
N ASP A 377 -1.42 -4.68 -16.49
CA ASP A 377 -1.12 -4.53 -15.05
C ASP A 377 0.05 -3.58 -14.73
N GLY A 378 0.82 -3.10 -15.73
CA GLY A 378 2.06 -2.35 -15.52
C GLY A 378 1.96 -0.83 -15.70
N LEU A 379 1.22 -0.38 -16.72
CA LEU A 379 0.98 1.05 -17.00
C LEU A 379 -0.11 1.65 -16.11
N CYS A 380 -1.05 0.82 -15.63
CA CYS A 380 -2.15 1.22 -14.75
C CYS A 380 -1.84 1.03 -13.26
N SER A 381 -0.56 0.97 -12.86
CA SER A 381 -0.26 1.17 -11.45
C SER A 381 -0.57 2.64 -11.14
N ASN A 382 -1.40 2.90 -10.13
CA ASN A 382 -1.75 4.26 -9.66
C ASN A 382 -0.51 5.16 -9.51
N ASN A 383 0.66 4.55 -9.30
CA ASN A 383 1.95 5.17 -9.07
C ASN A 383 2.51 5.89 -10.31
N VAL A 384 2.36 5.31 -11.51
CA VAL A 384 2.89 5.90 -12.77
C VAL A 384 2.02 7.07 -13.21
N VAL A 385 0.71 6.91 -13.12
CA VAL A 385 -0.25 7.96 -13.54
C VAL A 385 -0.18 9.18 -12.62
N ARG A 386 -0.03 8.97 -11.30
CA ARG A 386 -0.01 10.08 -10.32
C ARG A 386 1.26 10.92 -10.34
N ASN A 387 2.37 10.42 -10.88
CA ASN A 387 3.66 11.10 -10.83
C ASN A 387 4.31 11.23 -12.21
N ILE A 388 3.56 11.07 -13.29
CA ILE A 388 4.08 11.01 -14.66
C ILE A 388 4.97 12.21 -15.01
N ASP A 389 4.59 13.39 -14.52
CA ASP A 389 5.31 14.66 -14.75
C ASP A 389 6.69 14.70 -14.05
N ASN A 390 6.94 13.79 -13.11
CA ASN A 390 8.19 13.71 -12.37
C ASN A 390 9.05 12.49 -12.74
N LEU A 391 8.65 11.66 -13.72
CA LEU A 391 9.37 10.44 -14.06
C LEU A 391 10.48 10.69 -15.10
N PHE A 392 11.69 10.24 -14.80
CA PHE A 392 12.86 10.35 -15.69
C PHE A 392 13.71 9.08 -15.75
N TYR A 393 13.68 8.26 -14.70
CA TYR A 393 14.47 7.03 -14.58
C TYR A 393 13.86 6.09 -13.52
N LEU A 394 13.94 4.79 -13.78
CA LEU A 394 13.71 3.73 -12.79
C LEU A 394 14.86 2.74 -12.85
N GLY A 395 15.52 2.51 -11.71
CA GLY A 395 16.68 1.63 -11.61
C GLY A 395 16.29 0.18 -11.31
N PRO A 396 17.01 -0.81 -11.87
CA PRO A 396 16.63 -2.21 -11.80
C PRO A 396 16.71 -2.79 -10.39
N THR A 397 15.89 -3.82 -10.14
CA THR A 397 16.09 -4.70 -9.00
C THR A 397 17.44 -5.42 -9.11
N ILE A 398 18.07 -5.71 -7.98
CA ILE A 398 19.37 -6.40 -7.93
C ILE A 398 19.12 -7.82 -7.45
N SER A 399 19.59 -8.81 -8.22
CA SER A 399 19.54 -10.22 -7.82
C SER A 399 20.60 -10.52 -6.77
N PRO A 400 20.32 -11.37 -5.76
CA PRO A 400 21.37 -11.93 -4.93
C PRO A 400 22.29 -12.83 -5.78
N ALA A 401 23.54 -12.95 -5.34
CA ALA A 401 24.44 -13.99 -5.78
C ALA A 401 23.90 -15.39 -5.41
N GLU A 402 24.41 -16.42 -6.09
CA GLU A 402 24.11 -17.80 -5.72
C GLU A 402 24.76 -18.16 -4.38
N SER A 403 24.19 -19.16 -3.73
CA SER A 403 24.76 -19.76 -2.52
C SER A 403 25.86 -20.73 -2.90
N ASP A 404 26.86 -20.88 -2.03
CA ASP A 404 27.77 -22.04 -2.06
C ASP A 404 27.50 -22.96 -0.85
N THR A 405 28.46 -23.83 -0.52
CA THR A 405 28.34 -24.77 0.62
C THR A 405 28.42 -24.11 1.99
N VAL A 406 28.88 -22.86 2.07
CA VAL A 406 29.16 -22.13 3.31
C VAL A 406 28.30 -20.87 3.43
N GLU A 407 28.19 -20.10 2.35
CA GLU A 407 27.54 -18.79 2.33
C GLU A 407 26.25 -18.82 1.50
N LEU A 408 25.19 -18.26 2.07
CA LEU A 408 23.89 -18.18 1.41
C LEU A 408 23.89 -17.20 0.23
N GLU A 409 24.72 -16.16 0.29
CA GLU A 409 25.06 -15.28 -0.84
C GLU A 409 26.57 -15.25 -0.94
N SER A 410 27.12 -15.96 -1.92
CA SER A 410 28.56 -16.17 -2.03
C SER A 410 29.20 -15.14 -2.96
N LEU A 411 30.27 -14.51 -2.49
CA LEU A 411 31.11 -13.66 -3.32
C LEU A 411 31.76 -14.47 -4.45
N ASN A 412 32.19 -15.70 -4.16
CA ASN A 412 32.82 -16.57 -5.16
C ASN A 412 31.84 -16.92 -6.29
N GLU A 413 30.58 -17.22 -5.95
CA GLU A 413 29.55 -17.49 -6.97
C GLU A 413 29.19 -16.22 -7.77
N ALA A 414 29.27 -15.03 -7.17
CA ALA A 414 29.11 -13.78 -7.89
C ALA A 414 30.24 -13.56 -8.92
N VAL A 415 31.50 -13.82 -8.55
CA VAL A 415 32.65 -13.75 -9.45
C VAL A 415 32.53 -14.79 -10.56
N ARG A 416 32.26 -16.05 -10.20
CA ARG A 416 32.07 -17.15 -11.17
C ARG A 416 30.98 -16.85 -12.19
N TYR A 417 29.88 -16.24 -11.75
CA TYR A 417 28.83 -15.81 -12.68
C TYR A 417 29.39 -14.89 -13.77
N TYR A 418 30.16 -13.86 -13.41
CA TYR A 418 30.74 -12.93 -14.36
C TYR A 418 31.80 -13.60 -15.25
N GLU A 419 32.65 -14.46 -14.70
CA GLU A 419 33.64 -15.24 -15.46
C GLU A 419 32.98 -16.11 -16.54
N GLN A 420 31.94 -16.85 -16.17
CA GLN A 420 31.21 -17.72 -17.10
C GLN A 420 30.51 -16.95 -18.23
N HIS A 421 30.27 -15.65 -18.04
CA HIS A 421 29.69 -14.77 -19.05
C HIS A 421 30.74 -13.93 -19.79
N GLY A 422 32.04 -14.24 -19.61
CA GLY A 422 33.15 -13.57 -20.28
C GLY A 422 33.28 -12.11 -19.88
N VAL A 423 33.22 -11.84 -18.58
CA VAL A 423 33.55 -10.55 -17.95
C VAL A 423 34.80 -10.76 -17.12
N ASP A 424 35.90 -10.10 -17.50
CA ASP A 424 37.22 -10.28 -16.86
C ASP A 424 37.48 -9.25 -15.75
N GLU A 425 36.76 -8.12 -15.75
CA GLU A 425 36.92 -7.04 -14.79
C GLU A 425 35.58 -6.71 -14.11
N ILE A 426 35.59 -6.69 -12.78
CA ILE A 426 34.44 -6.39 -11.94
C ILE A 426 34.74 -5.24 -10.98
N VAL A 427 33.68 -4.57 -10.53
CA VAL A 427 33.73 -3.44 -9.61
C VAL A 427 32.92 -3.77 -8.36
N PHE A 428 33.51 -3.44 -7.21
CA PHE A 428 32.88 -3.59 -5.91
C PHE A 428 32.47 -2.24 -5.33
N GLN A 429 31.23 -2.17 -4.87
CA GLN A 429 30.69 -1.03 -4.16
C GLN A 429 30.03 -1.49 -2.86
N THR A 430 30.16 -0.67 -1.82
CA THR A 430 29.43 -0.87 -0.58
C THR A 430 27.93 -0.84 -0.85
N LYS A 431 27.22 -1.79 -0.26
CA LYS A 431 25.77 -1.78 -0.19
C LYS A 431 25.34 -1.12 1.11
N GLU A 432 25.03 0.16 1.01
CA GLU A 432 24.50 0.95 2.13
C GLU A 432 23.08 0.50 2.50
N MET A 433 22.76 0.59 3.79
CA MET A 433 21.41 0.28 4.29
C MET A 433 20.56 1.54 4.32
N GLY A 434 19.79 1.76 3.26
CA GLY A 434 18.95 2.95 3.10
C GLY A 434 17.72 2.69 2.26
N SER A 435 17.30 3.73 1.53
CA SER A 435 16.27 3.66 0.50
C SER A 435 16.80 4.21 -0.80
N ARG A 436 16.73 3.41 -1.87
CA ARG A 436 17.16 3.83 -3.20
C ARG A 436 16.38 5.05 -3.69
N GLY A 437 17.11 6.08 -4.11
CA GLY A 437 16.61 7.33 -4.65
C GLY A 437 17.28 7.68 -5.97
N TYR A 438 16.51 8.23 -6.89
CA TYR A 438 16.96 8.73 -8.19
C TYR A 438 16.95 10.24 -8.14
N VAL A 439 18.06 10.88 -8.49
CA VAL A 439 18.21 12.33 -8.45
C VAL A 439 18.35 12.86 -9.88
N LEU A 440 17.47 13.77 -10.28
CA LEU A 440 17.60 14.58 -11.49
C LEU A 440 17.92 16.01 -11.06
N TRP A 441 18.97 16.60 -11.62
CA TRP A 441 19.33 17.99 -11.35
C TRP A 441 19.65 18.75 -12.65
N PHE A 442 19.25 20.01 -12.69
CA PHE A 442 19.47 20.97 -13.76
C PHE A 442 20.21 22.21 -13.24
N SER A 443 21.18 22.70 -14.02
CA SER A 443 21.95 23.90 -13.67
C SER A 443 21.13 25.19 -13.69
N THR A 444 20.04 25.24 -14.46
CA THR A 444 19.16 26.41 -14.57
C THR A 444 17.70 26.03 -14.65
N THR A 445 16.81 26.92 -14.22
CA THR A 445 15.35 26.71 -14.30
C THR A 445 14.88 26.69 -15.75
N GLY A 446 15.51 27.48 -16.63
CA GLY A 446 15.20 27.43 -18.06
C GLY A 446 15.45 26.06 -18.68
N LEU A 447 16.53 25.37 -18.27
CA LEU A 447 16.80 24.01 -18.72
C LEU A 447 15.79 23.00 -18.16
N ALA A 448 15.44 23.11 -16.87
CA ALA A 448 14.41 22.26 -16.27
C ALA A 448 13.07 22.39 -17.00
N ASN A 449 12.66 23.63 -17.31
CA ASN A 449 11.43 23.92 -18.06
C ASN A 449 11.44 23.31 -19.47
N ASN A 450 12.60 23.29 -20.16
CA ASN A 450 12.72 22.66 -21.48
C ASN A 450 12.44 21.15 -21.44
N TYR A 451 12.74 20.50 -20.31
CA TYR A 451 12.45 19.09 -20.06
C TYR A 451 11.09 18.86 -19.37
N GLY A 452 10.29 19.92 -19.15
CA GLY A 452 8.96 19.83 -18.55
C GLY A 452 8.92 19.78 -17.01
N PHE A 453 10.02 20.12 -16.33
CA PHE A 453 10.07 20.12 -14.86
C PHE A 453 9.99 21.53 -14.29
N GLU A 454 9.14 21.71 -13.29
CA GLU A 454 9.01 22.98 -12.56
C GLU A 454 10.23 23.26 -11.66
N ASN A 455 10.81 22.19 -11.10
CA ASN A 455 11.93 22.27 -10.16
C ASN A 455 13.24 21.86 -10.81
N ARG A 456 14.34 22.55 -10.45
CA ARG A 456 15.70 22.22 -10.89
C ARG A 456 16.24 20.93 -10.28
N LEU A 457 15.64 20.46 -9.19
CA LEU A 457 15.98 19.21 -8.54
C LEU A 457 14.70 18.36 -8.49
N VAL A 458 14.81 17.08 -8.79
CA VAL A 458 13.74 16.10 -8.57
C VAL A 458 14.38 14.87 -7.96
N ILE A 459 13.85 14.40 -6.82
CA ILE A 459 14.34 13.20 -6.15
C ILE A 459 13.18 12.23 -6.01
N ASN A 460 13.28 11.09 -6.68
CA ASN A 460 12.26 10.05 -6.66
C ASN A 460 12.74 8.80 -5.93
N SER A 461 11.83 8.12 -5.24
CA SER A 461 12.04 6.77 -4.73
C SER A 461 12.10 5.73 -5.85
N ARG A 462 12.47 4.49 -5.51
CA ARG A 462 12.45 3.32 -6.43
C ARG A 462 11.14 3.15 -7.22
N ASN A 463 10.01 3.63 -6.69
CA ASN A 463 8.70 3.49 -7.31
C ASN A 463 8.24 4.74 -8.08
N GLY A 464 9.11 5.77 -8.21
CA GLY A 464 8.81 6.98 -8.97
C GLY A 464 8.04 8.07 -8.22
N PHE A 465 7.91 7.96 -6.90
CA PHE A 465 7.30 9.02 -6.06
C PHE A 465 8.35 9.99 -5.53
N PRO A 466 7.99 11.26 -5.27
CA PRO A 466 8.82 12.20 -4.52
C PRO A 466 9.40 11.56 -3.26
N PHE A 467 10.69 11.74 -3.06
CA PHE A 467 11.39 11.12 -1.95
C PHE A 467 11.19 11.89 -0.65
N PHE A 468 11.19 13.22 -0.71
CA PHE A 468 11.03 14.09 0.44
C PHE A 468 9.69 14.82 0.38
N ASP A 469 9.01 14.90 1.52
CA ASP A 469 7.78 15.67 1.69
C ASP A 469 8.04 17.01 2.43
N ASP A 470 9.26 17.22 2.92
CA ASP A 470 9.70 18.42 3.65
C ASP A 470 10.39 19.41 2.69
N GLU A 471 9.74 20.55 2.48
CA GLU A 471 10.20 21.60 1.57
C GLU A 471 11.49 22.30 2.05
N LEU A 472 11.70 22.45 3.36
CA LEU A 472 12.91 23.07 3.90
C LEU A 472 14.12 22.17 3.66
N LEU A 473 13.99 20.88 4.00
CA LEU A 473 15.03 19.88 3.73
C LEU A 473 15.33 19.78 2.23
N PHE A 474 14.29 19.79 1.39
CA PHE A 474 14.46 19.75 -0.06
C PHE A 474 15.26 20.96 -0.59
N ASN A 475 14.98 22.16 -0.09
CA ASN A 475 15.70 23.37 -0.46
C ASN A 475 17.16 23.38 0.03
N GLU A 476 17.46 22.78 1.19
CA GLU A 476 18.83 22.58 1.65
C GLU A 476 19.61 21.64 0.74
N ILE A 477 18.99 20.52 0.34
CA ILE A 477 19.58 19.56 -0.60
C ILE A 477 19.84 20.23 -1.96
N LEU A 478 18.89 21.01 -2.49
CA LEU A 478 19.09 21.75 -3.74
C LEU A 478 20.33 22.66 -3.69
N LYS A 479 20.53 23.39 -2.59
CA LYS A 479 21.72 24.24 -2.40
C LYS A 479 23.02 23.42 -2.34
N GLU A 480 22.98 22.25 -1.70
CA GLU A 480 24.13 21.33 -1.68
C GLU A 480 24.48 20.89 -3.09
N PHE A 481 23.49 20.47 -3.88
CA PHE A 481 23.68 20.06 -5.27
C PHE A 481 24.17 21.20 -6.16
N ASP A 482 23.63 22.42 -6.03
CA ASP A 482 24.11 23.59 -6.77
C ASP A 482 25.58 23.88 -6.49
N THR A 483 26.00 23.70 -5.24
CA THR A 483 27.39 23.92 -4.84
C THR A 483 28.30 22.86 -5.45
N ILE A 484 27.93 21.58 -5.28
CA ILE A 484 28.72 20.41 -5.74
C ILE A 484 28.82 20.38 -7.27
N LEU A 485 27.75 20.70 -7.98
CA LEU A 485 27.65 20.60 -9.44
C LEU A 485 27.93 21.91 -10.16
N SER A 486 28.32 22.98 -9.44
CA SER A 486 28.56 24.32 -10.00
C SER A 486 29.54 24.35 -11.20
N ASN A 487 30.57 23.50 -11.19
CA ASN A 487 31.53 23.32 -12.29
C ASN A 487 31.34 21.99 -13.04
N GLY A 488 30.19 21.35 -12.83
CA GLY A 488 29.84 20.04 -13.35
C GLY A 488 29.02 20.11 -14.64
N PRO A 489 28.16 19.10 -14.88
CA PRO A 489 27.29 19.08 -16.06
C PRO A 489 26.19 20.13 -15.96
N SER A 490 25.52 20.44 -17.08
CA SER A 490 24.29 21.25 -17.08
C SER A 490 23.07 20.44 -16.65
N MET A 491 23.08 19.12 -16.84
CA MET A 491 22.05 18.17 -16.41
C MET A 491 22.70 16.87 -15.92
N VAL A 492 22.18 16.28 -14.85
CA VAL A 492 22.65 14.97 -14.37
C VAL A 492 21.50 14.13 -13.84
N ILE A 493 21.55 12.82 -14.12
CA ILE A 493 20.74 11.81 -13.43
C ILE A 493 21.67 10.91 -12.63
N LEU A 494 21.41 10.78 -11.33
CA LEU A 494 22.21 10.00 -10.39
C LEU A 494 21.37 8.90 -9.74
N ASP A 495 21.99 7.74 -9.53
CA ASP A 495 21.43 6.62 -8.77
C ASP A 495 22.11 6.59 -7.39
N ALA A 496 21.30 6.68 -6.33
CA ALA A 496 21.78 6.88 -4.97
C ALA A 496 21.06 6.01 -3.96
N GLU A 497 21.73 5.73 -2.85
CA GLU A 497 21.11 5.18 -1.65
C GLU A 497 20.96 6.30 -0.61
N ILE A 498 19.74 6.64 -0.23
CA ILE A 498 19.47 7.71 0.74
C ILE A 498 19.34 7.09 2.13
N THR A 499 20.19 7.53 3.06
CA THR A 499 20.23 7.05 4.46
C THR A 499 19.79 8.16 5.42
N PRO A 500 19.31 7.83 6.65
CA PRO A 500 19.16 6.49 7.25
C PRO A 500 17.92 5.73 6.76
N TRP A 501 17.97 4.39 6.87
CA TRP A 501 16.86 3.51 6.49
C TRP A 501 15.54 3.84 7.22
N CYS A 502 15.63 4.25 8.49
CA CYS A 502 14.46 4.58 9.32
C CYS A 502 13.65 5.78 8.80
N TYR A 503 14.20 6.63 7.94
CA TYR A 503 13.48 7.79 7.39
C TYR A 503 12.22 7.39 6.60
N LYS A 504 12.32 6.37 5.73
CA LYS A 504 11.18 5.84 4.96
C LYS A 504 10.57 4.58 5.54
N ALA A 505 11.27 3.88 6.43
CA ALA A 505 10.93 2.52 6.81
C ALA A 505 10.70 2.30 8.31
N SER A 506 10.62 3.33 9.15
CA SER A 506 10.45 3.19 10.61
C SER A 506 9.37 2.17 11.03
N GLY A 507 8.15 2.32 10.52
CA GLY A 507 7.06 1.38 10.83
C GLY A 507 7.29 -0.05 10.33
N LEU A 508 8.00 -0.21 9.20
CA LEU A 508 8.39 -1.52 8.68
C LEU A 508 9.48 -2.17 9.57
N ILE A 509 10.46 -1.38 10.03
CA ILE A 509 11.55 -1.82 10.89
C ILE A 509 10.99 -2.42 12.18
N ASP A 510 10.08 -1.68 12.82
CA ASP A 510 9.47 -2.13 14.06
C ASP A 510 8.69 -3.43 13.85
N LYS A 511 7.80 -3.42 12.86
CA LYS A 511 6.88 -4.53 12.61
C LYS A 511 7.58 -5.80 12.15
N GLU A 512 8.47 -5.71 11.16
CA GLU A 512 9.01 -6.88 10.46
C GLU A 512 10.36 -7.36 11.05
N PHE A 513 11.04 -6.54 11.87
CA PHE A 513 12.37 -6.88 12.41
C PHE A 513 12.44 -6.81 13.93
N THR A 514 12.17 -5.63 14.52
CA THR A 514 12.31 -5.43 15.97
C THR A 514 11.40 -6.38 16.73
N THR A 515 10.13 -6.46 16.32
CA THR A 515 9.13 -7.19 17.09
C THR A 515 9.29 -8.71 16.99
N PRO A 516 9.58 -9.32 15.82
CA PRO A 516 9.89 -10.75 15.74
C PRO A 516 11.11 -11.17 16.56
N LEU A 517 12.23 -10.44 16.44
CA LEU A 517 13.48 -10.75 17.15
C LEU A 517 13.32 -10.63 18.67
N THR A 518 12.69 -9.55 19.14
CA THR A 518 12.43 -9.37 20.58
C THR A 518 11.47 -10.43 21.13
N SER A 519 10.50 -10.87 20.33
CA SER A 519 9.58 -11.94 20.72
C SER A 519 10.27 -13.29 20.83
N GLU A 520 11.18 -13.61 19.91
CA GLU A 520 11.99 -14.84 19.94
C GLU A 520 12.86 -14.89 21.20
N LEU A 521 13.58 -13.80 21.51
CA LEU A 521 14.46 -13.68 22.68
C LEU A 521 13.78 -14.05 24.01
N MET A 522 12.47 -13.89 24.08
CA MET A 522 11.71 -14.01 25.32
C MET A 522 10.79 -15.23 25.32
N SER A 523 10.69 -15.95 24.19
CA SER A 523 9.87 -17.15 24.04
C SER A 523 10.46 -18.40 24.69
N SER A 524 11.75 -18.38 25.02
CA SER A 524 12.52 -19.57 25.35
C SER A 524 13.16 -19.46 26.73
N THR A 525 12.69 -20.26 27.69
CA THR A 525 13.41 -20.51 28.95
C THR A 525 13.73 -22.00 29.06
N PRO A 526 14.96 -22.39 29.45
CA PRO A 526 16.07 -21.54 29.90
C PRO A 526 16.80 -20.79 28.75
N PHE A 527 17.59 -19.77 29.11
CA PHE A 527 18.44 -19.01 28.19
C PHE A 527 19.48 -19.93 27.54
N THR A 528 19.44 -20.03 26.22
CA THR A 528 20.28 -20.93 25.40
C THR A 528 21.25 -20.13 24.53
N ALA A 529 22.23 -20.80 23.90
CA ALA A 529 23.14 -20.19 22.92
C ALA A 529 22.42 -19.53 21.73
N GLN A 530 21.18 -19.97 21.41
CA GLN A 530 20.34 -19.31 20.41
C GLN A 530 20.01 -17.86 20.81
N HIS A 531 19.83 -17.56 22.10
CA HIS A 531 19.53 -16.21 22.54
C HIS A 531 20.66 -15.20 22.25
N LEU A 532 21.93 -15.65 22.24
CA LEU A 532 23.05 -14.79 21.84
C LEU A 532 22.93 -14.36 20.37
N GLN A 533 22.48 -15.25 19.48
CA GLN A 533 22.32 -14.91 18.07
C GLN A 533 21.20 -13.88 17.85
N VAL A 534 20.10 -13.99 18.61
CA VAL A 534 19.00 -13.02 18.59
C VAL A 534 19.44 -11.66 19.14
N LEU A 535 20.20 -11.65 20.25
CA LEU A 535 20.77 -10.41 20.80
C LEU A 535 21.71 -9.73 19.80
N ASN A 536 22.59 -10.49 19.16
CA ASN A 536 23.47 -9.96 18.11
C ASN A 536 22.67 -9.37 16.95
N ALA A 537 21.61 -10.05 16.50
CA ALA A 537 20.73 -9.54 15.45
C ALA A 537 20.02 -8.23 15.86
N LEU A 538 19.59 -8.10 17.12
CA LEU A 538 19.02 -6.86 17.64
C LEU A 538 20.04 -5.71 17.71
N ASP A 539 21.29 -6.00 18.08
CA ASP A 539 22.35 -5.01 18.10
C ASP A 539 22.72 -4.54 16.68
N GLU A 540 22.75 -5.46 15.70
CA GLU A 540 22.92 -5.09 14.29
C GLU A 540 21.74 -4.28 13.75
N LEU A 541 20.50 -4.66 14.09
CA LEU A 541 19.32 -3.89 13.71
C LEU A 541 19.41 -2.43 14.18
N LYS A 542 19.82 -2.21 15.44
CA LYS A 542 20.00 -0.86 16.00
C LYS A 542 21.05 -0.05 15.25
N LYS A 543 22.14 -0.68 14.79
CA LYS A 543 23.16 0.00 13.97
C LYS A 543 22.57 0.42 12.63
N PHE A 544 21.85 -0.47 11.95
CA PHE A 544 21.25 -0.19 10.64
C PHE A 544 20.07 0.77 10.66
N SER A 545 19.32 0.81 11.77
CA SER A 545 18.14 1.66 11.95
C SER A 545 18.44 2.96 12.70
N ALA A 546 19.71 3.28 12.96
CA ALA A 546 20.09 4.47 13.69
C ALA A 546 19.59 5.74 12.99
N ASN A 547 18.94 6.62 13.75
CA ASN A 547 18.48 7.90 13.23
C ASN A 547 19.64 8.88 13.12
N THR A 548 20.23 8.96 11.93
CA THR A 548 21.32 9.89 11.59
C THR A 548 20.85 10.97 10.62
N PRO A 549 21.59 12.08 10.44
CA PRO A 549 21.28 13.05 9.39
C PRO A 549 21.16 12.41 8.02
N ILE A 550 20.28 12.98 7.18
CA ILE A 550 20.05 12.49 5.81
C ILE A 550 21.34 12.59 5.01
N LYS A 551 21.68 11.51 4.29
CA LYS A 551 22.81 11.47 3.35
C LYS A 551 22.37 10.86 2.04
N ILE A 552 22.69 11.53 0.94
CA ILE A 552 22.47 11.02 -0.42
C ILE A 552 23.74 10.32 -0.88
N ASN A 553 23.70 8.98 -0.91
CA ASN A 553 24.83 8.15 -1.27
C ASN A 553 24.80 7.71 -2.73
N VAL A 554 25.19 8.62 -3.62
CA VAL A 554 25.38 8.36 -5.05
C VAL A 554 26.37 7.23 -5.33
N PHE A 555 25.96 6.23 -6.12
CA PHE A 555 26.79 5.09 -6.50
C PHE A 555 26.83 4.84 -8.01
N ASP A 556 26.05 5.56 -8.81
CA ASP A 556 26.14 5.54 -10.27
C ASP A 556 25.69 6.88 -10.87
N VAL A 557 26.30 7.26 -11.99
CA VAL A 557 25.83 8.32 -12.90
C VAL A 557 25.07 7.63 -14.03
N ILE A 558 23.81 8.01 -14.21
CA ILE A 558 22.93 7.48 -15.25
C ILE A 558 22.94 8.37 -16.49
N VAL A 559 22.95 9.68 -16.28
CA VAL A 559 23.05 10.68 -17.34
C VAL A 559 24.05 11.76 -16.94
N TRP A 560 24.88 12.17 -17.89
CA TRP A 560 25.78 13.33 -17.76
C TRP A 560 25.59 14.24 -18.97
N ASN A 561 25.06 15.44 -18.74
CA ASN A 561 24.47 16.30 -19.78
C ASN A 561 23.41 15.52 -20.56
N GLU A 562 23.61 15.25 -21.84
CA GLU A 562 22.68 14.51 -22.70
C GLU A 562 23.26 13.15 -23.12
N VAL A 563 24.21 12.63 -22.34
CA VAL A 563 24.85 11.34 -22.59
C VAL A 563 24.28 10.28 -21.66
N ASN A 564 23.78 9.19 -22.24
CA ASN A 564 23.37 8.01 -21.50
C ASN A 564 24.61 7.27 -20.97
N MET A 565 24.92 7.45 -19.69
CA MET A 565 26.07 6.84 -19.02
C MET A 565 25.85 5.34 -18.73
N MET A 566 24.65 4.81 -18.98
CA MET A 566 24.39 3.37 -18.89
C MET A 566 25.12 2.55 -19.96
N GLU A 567 25.55 3.19 -21.05
CA GLU A 567 26.31 2.55 -22.14
C GLU A 567 27.82 2.74 -22.03
N VAL A 568 28.27 3.51 -21.03
CA VAL A 568 29.67 3.85 -20.81
C VAL A 568 30.30 2.90 -19.77
N ASP A 569 31.63 2.73 -19.84
CA ASP A 569 32.43 2.07 -18.80
C ASP A 569 32.06 2.65 -17.42
N ILE A 570 31.69 1.77 -16.49
CA ILE A 570 31.33 2.19 -15.15
C ILE A 570 32.47 2.97 -14.49
N PHE A 571 33.73 2.64 -14.77
CA PHE A 571 34.89 3.36 -14.23
C PHE A 571 34.87 4.86 -14.58
N VAL A 572 34.34 5.24 -15.74
CA VAL A 572 34.19 6.64 -16.14
C VAL A 572 33.12 7.33 -15.29
N SER A 573 31.93 6.72 -15.17
CA SER A 573 30.84 7.19 -14.28
C SER A 573 31.37 7.41 -12.85
N LEU A 574 32.15 6.45 -12.36
CA LEU A 574 32.75 6.46 -11.03
C LEU A 574 33.87 7.51 -10.88
N SER A 575 34.65 7.75 -11.93
CA SER A 575 35.67 8.80 -11.97
C SER A 575 35.03 10.20 -11.94
N LEU A 576 33.92 10.40 -12.67
CA LEU A 576 33.14 11.64 -12.61
C LEU A 576 32.59 11.88 -11.20
N LEU A 577 32.03 10.84 -10.57
CA LEU A 577 31.61 10.86 -9.17
C LEU A 577 32.73 11.25 -8.22
N ASN A 578 33.92 10.67 -8.38
CA ASN A 578 35.09 11.00 -7.54
C ASN A 578 35.52 12.45 -7.68
N ASN A 579 35.43 13.01 -8.90
CA ASN A 579 35.78 14.42 -9.12
C ASN A 579 34.76 15.36 -8.49
N LEU A 580 33.47 15.01 -8.52
CA LEU A 580 32.40 15.79 -7.90
C LEU A 580 32.38 15.66 -6.37
N LEU A 581 32.66 14.47 -5.85
CA LEU A 581 32.50 14.10 -4.43
C LEU A 581 33.78 13.44 -3.88
N PRO A 582 34.93 14.13 -3.88
CA PRO A 582 36.23 13.53 -3.56
C PRO A 582 36.33 12.98 -2.13
N GLU A 583 35.62 13.59 -1.18
CA GLU A 583 35.54 13.15 0.23
C GLU A 583 34.73 11.85 0.42
N LYS A 584 33.93 11.44 -0.58
CA LYS A 584 32.98 10.32 -0.49
C LYS A 584 33.41 9.12 -1.33
N ARG A 585 34.70 8.76 -1.38
CA ARG A 585 35.20 7.58 -2.12
C ARG A 585 34.46 6.31 -1.67
N ARG A 586 33.57 5.79 -2.54
CA ARG A 586 32.74 4.58 -2.31
C ARG A 586 33.27 3.35 -3.07
N PHE A 587 34.49 3.44 -3.58
CA PHE A 587 35.17 2.40 -4.34
C PHE A 587 35.90 1.48 -3.39
N LEU A 588 35.54 0.20 -3.42
CA LEU A 588 36.32 -0.82 -2.73
C LEU A 588 37.50 -1.22 -3.62
N GLU A 589 37.26 -1.68 -4.86
CA GLU A 589 38.33 -2.05 -5.80
C GLU A 589 37.80 -2.37 -7.21
N VAL A 590 38.63 -2.20 -8.26
CA VAL A 590 38.44 -2.88 -9.57
C VAL A 590 39.36 -4.09 -9.55
N VAL A 591 38.81 -5.28 -9.75
CA VAL A 591 39.58 -6.53 -9.64
C VAL A 591 39.38 -7.37 -10.89
N THR A 592 40.47 -8.00 -11.34
CA THR A 592 40.37 -9.06 -12.35
C THR A 592 39.74 -10.29 -11.71
N THR A 593 38.77 -10.91 -12.39
CA THR A 593 38.06 -12.08 -11.84
C THR A 593 38.98 -13.26 -11.50
N SER A 594 40.15 -13.32 -12.14
CA SER A 594 41.21 -14.30 -11.91
C SER A 594 41.99 -14.15 -10.59
N ASN A 595 41.79 -13.06 -9.84
CA ASN A 595 42.48 -12.85 -8.55
C ASN A 595 41.75 -13.57 -7.41
N ASP A 596 42.52 -13.98 -6.40
CA ASP A 596 42.01 -14.62 -5.19
C ASP A 596 41.33 -13.58 -4.26
N ILE A 597 40.05 -13.29 -4.51
CA ILE A 597 39.27 -12.30 -3.78
C ILE A 597 38.78 -12.91 -2.46
N ARG A 598 39.70 -13.12 -1.51
CA ARG A 598 39.33 -13.60 -0.16
C ARG A 598 38.82 -12.44 0.67
N ARG A 599 37.50 -12.23 0.61
CA ARG A 599 36.69 -11.31 1.43
C ARG A 599 37.06 -9.83 1.31
N ILE A 600 36.18 -9.07 0.65
CA ILE A 600 36.19 -7.62 0.72
C ILE A 600 35.49 -7.21 2.03
N PRO A 601 36.15 -6.47 2.94
CA PRO A 601 35.52 -6.05 4.20
C PRO A 601 34.28 -5.21 3.94
N HIS A 602 33.18 -5.53 4.62
CA HIS A 602 31.91 -4.81 4.48
C HIS A 602 31.14 -4.76 5.80
N ASP A 603 31.86 -4.90 6.91
CA ASP A 603 31.33 -4.88 8.27
C ASP A 603 30.60 -3.56 8.55
N GLY A 604 29.41 -3.65 9.18
CA GLY A 604 28.58 -2.48 9.48
C GLY A 604 27.76 -1.94 8.30
N THR A 605 27.76 -2.62 7.16
CA THR A 605 26.94 -2.29 5.97
C THR A 605 26.02 -3.46 5.62
N GLU A 606 25.06 -3.27 4.71
CA GLU A 606 24.21 -4.38 4.26
C GLU A 606 25.05 -5.46 3.54
N GLY A 607 26.16 -5.07 2.92
CA GLY A 607 27.08 -5.94 2.21
C GLY A 607 27.74 -5.21 1.04
N ILE A 608 27.91 -5.90 -0.08
CA ILE A 608 28.49 -5.35 -1.30
C ILE A 608 27.59 -5.60 -2.52
N VAL A 609 27.81 -4.77 -3.53
CA VAL A 609 27.28 -4.96 -4.88
C VAL A 609 28.44 -5.17 -5.84
N VAL A 610 28.39 -6.27 -6.58
CA VAL A 610 29.37 -6.67 -7.61
C VAL A 610 28.79 -6.34 -8.98
N LYS A 611 29.50 -5.51 -9.74
CA LYS A 611 29.08 -5.05 -11.07
C LYS A 611 30.14 -5.43 -12.11
N PRO A 612 29.78 -5.72 -13.37
CA PRO A 612 30.78 -5.80 -14.43
C PRO A 612 31.32 -4.39 -14.70
N ARG A 613 32.61 -4.26 -15.01
CA ARG A 613 33.18 -2.96 -15.42
C ARG A 613 32.51 -2.44 -16.69
N PHE A 614 32.44 -3.33 -17.68
CA PHE A 614 31.74 -3.10 -18.93
C PHE A 614 30.40 -3.82 -18.89
N ARG A 615 29.32 -3.05 -18.92
CA ARG A 615 27.97 -3.62 -18.99
C ARG A 615 27.81 -4.34 -20.33
N LYS A 616 27.36 -5.59 -20.31
CA LYS A 616 27.30 -6.48 -21.48
C LYS A 616 25.90 -7.05 -21.64
N GLU A 617 25.43 -7.14 -22.88
CA GLU A 617 24.14 -7.77 -23.19
C GLU A 617 24.14 -9.25 -22.76
N GLY A 618 23.02 -9.72 -22.22
CA GLY A 618 22.89 -11.06 -21.64
C GLY A 618 23.53 -11.23 -20.27
N VAL A 619 24.20 -10.22 -19.72
CA VAL A 619 24.86 -10.26 -18.40
C VAL A 619 24.10 -9.42 -17.39
N LEU A 620 24.00 -9.90 -16.15
CA LEU A 620 23.36 -9.14 -15.07
C LEU A 620 24.11 -7.83 -14.81
N PRO A 621 23.39 -6.72 -14.55
CA PRO A 621 24.01 -5.42 -14.31
C PRO A 621 24.69 -5.32 -12.95
N ALA A 622 24.25 -6.13 -11.99
CA ALA A 622 24.72 -6.16 -10.62
C ALA A 622 24.26 -7.44 -9.92
N LEU A 623 25.10 -7.95 -9.03
CA LEU A 623 24.77 -8.95 -8.03
C LEU A 623 25.01 -8.37 -6.64
N LYS A 624 24.10 -8.61 -5.70
CA LYS A 624 24.33 -8.27 -4.29
C LYS A 624 24.85 -9.49 -3.53
N VAL A 625 25.78 -9.23 -2.62
CA VAL A 625 26.34 -10.19 -1.68
C VAL A 625 26.21 -9.55 -0.31
N ARG A 626 25.22 -9.97 0.46
CA ARG A 626 24.89 -9.38 1.76
C ARG A 626 25.69 -10.02 2.89
N SER A 627 26.01 -9.24 3.91
CA SER A 627 26.75 -9.74 5.07
C SER A 627 25.95 -10.82 5.82
N PRO A 628 26.62 -11.81 6.43
CA PRO A 628 25.96 -12.77 7.30
C PRO A 628 25.17 -12.10 8.43
N GLU A 629 25.68 -11.01 8.98
CA GLU A 629 25.07 -10.17 10.00
C GLU A 629 23.74 -9.58 9.51
N PHE A 630 23.72 -9.02 8.30
CA PHE A 630 22.51 -8.48 7.71
C PHE A 630 21.50 -9.58 7.34
N LEU A 631 21.97 -10.72 6.85
CA LEU A 631 21.09 -11.84 6.48
C LEU A 631 20.32 -12.41 7.68
N LYS A 632 20.80 -12.24 8.92
CA LYS A 632 20.04 -12.54 10.16
C LYS A 632 18.75 -11.74 10.27
N LEU A 633 18.74 -10.52 9.76
CA LEU A 633 17.53 -9.68 9.74
C LEU A 633 16.52 -10.16 8.69
N ILE A 634 17.00 -10.72 7.58
CA ILE A 634 16.15 -11.13 6.46
C ILE A 634 15.60 -12.56 6.63
N TYR A 635 16.43 -13.49 7.11
CA TYR A 635 16.10 -14.92 7.19
C TYR A 635 15.92 -15.42 8.62
N GLY A 636 16.07 -14.54 9.62
CA GLY A 636 15.99 -14.85 11.04
C GLY A 636 17.36 -15.05 11.69
N ALA A 637 17.44 -14.85 13.00
CA ALA A 637 18.68 -14.88 13.77
C ALA A 637 19.46 -16.21 13.64
N HIS A 638 18.74 -17.29 13.34
CA HIS A 638 19.25 -18.66 13.24
C HIS A 638 19.39 -19.18 11.81
N TYR A 639 19.29 -18.32 10.79
CA TYR A 639 19.23 -18.77 9.39
C TYR A 639 20.42 -19.66 8.98
N GLU A 640 21.58 -19.48 9.61
CA GLU A 640 22.78 -20.29 9.40
C GLU A 640 22.53 -21.79 9.62
N SER A 641 21.64 -22.14 10.57
CA SER A 641 21.24 -23.53 10.83
C SER A 641 20.38 -24.13 9.71
N TYR A 642 19.87 -23.30 8.80
CA TYR A 642 18.97 -23.67 7.71
C TYR A 642 19.57 -23.42 6.32
N ILE A 643 20.88 -23.16 6.22
CA ILE A 643 21.55 -22.83 4.95
C ILE A 643 21.27 -23.89 3.89
N GLU A 644 21.35 -25.18 4.20
CA GLU A 644 21.11 -26.24 3.20
C GLU A 644 19.71 -26.16 2.57
N MET A 645 18.70 -25.79 3.37
CA MET A 645 17.33 -25.57 2.89
C MET A 645 17.23 -24.26 2.09
N LEU A 646 17.80 -23.18 2.62
CA LEU A 646 17.73 -21.84 2.03
C LEU A 646 18.50 -21.73 0.70
N SER A 647 19.59 -22.49 0.55
CA SER A 647 20.39 -22.57 -0.68
C SER A 647 19.62 -23.17 -1.86
N LYS A 648 18.54 -23.91 -1.62
CA LYS A 648 17.67 -24.47 -2.67
C LYS A 648 16.71 -23.42 -3.28
N ARG A 649 16.76 -22.16 -2.82
CA ARG A 649 15.88 -21.10 -3.31
C ARG A 649 16.14 -20.79 -4.80
N PRO A 650 15.10 -20.64 -5.63
CA PRO A 650 15.30 -20.28 -7.03
C PRO A 650 15.65 -18.79 -7.18
N THR A 651 16.84 -18.48 -7.71
CA THR A 651 17.26 -17.09 -8.03
C THR A 651 16.92 -16.67 -9.47
N ASN A 652 16.66 -17.64 -10.36
CA ASN A 652 16.47 -17.42 -11.79
C ASN A 652 15.37 -16.40 -12.14
N LYS A 653 14.22 -16.44 -11.45
CA LYS A 653 13.14 -15.46 -11.68
C LYS A 653 13.61 -14.04 -11.34
N LYS A 654 14.38 -13.87 -10.26
CA LYS A 654 14.90 -12.57 -9.82
C LYS A 654 16.00 -12.05 -10.76
N ARG A 655 16.89 -12.93 -11.24
CA ARG A 655 17.89 -12.62 -12.26
C ARG A 655 17.24 -12.14 -13.55
N LYS A 656 16.23 -12.86 -14.04
CA LYS A 656 15.45 -12.48 -15.23
C LYS A 656 14.82 -11.09 -15.09
N VAL A 657 14.15 -10.82 -13.96
CA VAL A 657 13.56 -9.50 -13.69
C VAL A 657 14.63 -8.41 -13.64
N SER A 658 15.76 -8.67 -12.95
CA SER A 658 16.89 -7.73 -12.84
C SER A 658 17.43 -7.33 -14.20
N TYR A 659 17.68 -8.30 -15.08
CA TYR A 659 18.14 -8.06 -16.44
C TYR A 659 17.12 -7.28 -17.28
N ASN A 660 15.86 -7.74 -17.31
CA ASN A 660 14.80 -7.09 -18.09
C ASN A 660 14.56 -5.64 -17.65
N GLN A 661 14.54 -5.40 -16.34
CA GLN A 661 14.42 -4.06 -15.79
C GLN A 661 15.60 -3.18 -16.20
N TRP A 662 16.84 -3.70 -16.18
CA TRP A 662 18.00 -2.93 -16.61
C TRP A 662 17.96 -2.55 -18.09
N THR A 663 17.55 -3.48 -18.95
CA THR A 663 17.36 -3.20 -20.38
C THR A 663 16.31 -2.10 -20.59
N LEU A 664 15.21 -2.16 -19.85
CA LEU A 664 14.18 -1.13 -19.90
C LEU A 664 14.65 0.21 -19.31
N SER A 665 15.43 0.21 -18.23
CA SER A 665 16.03 1.41 -17.66
C SER A 665 16.85 2.18 -18.70
N LYS A 666 17.63 1.49 -19.54
CA LYS A 666 18.36 2.13 -20.64
C LYS A 666 17.42 2.84 -21.60
N LYS A 667 16.38 2.14 -22.06
CA LYS A 667 15.37 2.69 -22.98
C LYS A 667 14.56 3.84 -22.37
N ILE A 668 14.32 3.81 -21.06
CA ILE A 668 13.68 4.90 -20.29
C ILE A 668 14.56 6.14 -20.35
N VAL A 669 15.86 6.00 -20.13
CA VAL A 669 16.82 7.11 -20.21
C VAL A 669 16.90 7.66 -21.64
N ASP A 670 16.98 6.80 -22.65
CA ASP A 670 17.00 7.24 -24.05
C ASP A 670 15.72 8.02 -24.40
N ALA A 671 14.55 7.50 -24.02
CA ALA A 671 13.28 8.17 -24.23
C ALA A 671 13.19 9.53 -23.50
N PHE A 672 13.73 9.61 -22.29
CA PHE A 672 13.83 10.84 -21.52
C PHE A 672 14.70 11.88 -22.24
N LEU A 673 15.89 11.49 -22.69
CA LEU A 673 16.83 12.36 -23.41
C LEU A 673 16.28 12.81 -24.78
N GLU A 674 15.52 11.95 -25.46
CA GLU A 674 14.80 12.28 -26.69
C GLU A 674 13.58 13.19 -26.45
N THR A 675 13.20 13.45 -25.19
CA THR A 675 11.94 14.11 -24.80
C THR A 675 10.69 13.38 -25.35
N ASP A 676 10.79 12.08 -25.60
CA ASP A 676 9.71 11.24 -26.12
C ASP A 676 8.91 10.64 -24.95
N ILE A 677 7.91 11.42 -24.50
CA ILE A 677 7.01 11.03 -23.42
C ILE A 677 6.24 9.73 -23.70
N ILE A 678 5.97 9.42 -24.98
CA ILE A 678 5.25 8.20 -25.38
C ILE A 678 6.10 6.97 -25.07
N LYS A 679 7.35 6.98 -25.56
CA LYS A 679 8.31 5.91 -25.28
C LYS A 679 8.59 5.79 -23.79
N LEU A 680 8.76 6.93 -23.10
CA LEU A 680 9.04 6.97 -21.67
C LEU A 680 7.97 6.24 -20.87
N VAL A 681 6.70 6.60 -21.08
CA VAL A 681 5.56 5.96 -20.43
C VAL A 681 5.49 4.47 -20.78
N LYS A 682 5.62 4.12 -22.07
CA LYS A 682 5.61 2.72 -22.55
C LYS A 682 6.66 1.88 -21.80
N TYR A 683 7.90 2.34 -21.73
CA TYR A 683 8.98 1.57 -21.11
C TYR A 683 8.85 1.48 -19.58
N ILE A 684 8.37 2.53 -18.91
CA ILE A 684 8.05 2.49 -17.48
C ILE A 684 6.94 1.48 -17.19
N GLY A 685 5.92 1.44 -18.04
CA GLY A 685 4.86 0.45 -17.96
C GLY A 685 5.35 -0.99 -18.06
N LEU A 686 6.23 -1.24 -19.03
CA LEU A 686 6.88 -2.54 -19.21
C LEU A 686 7.81 -2.87 -18.03
N PHE A 687 8.47 -1.88 -17.44
CA PHE A 687 9.39 -2.04 -16.32
C PHE A 687 8.70 -2.66 -15.10
N ASN A 688 7.46 -2.24 -14.83
CA ASN A 688 6.63 -2.79 -13.76
C ASN A 688 6.13 -4.22 -14.04
N SER A 689 6.15 -4.66 -15.30
CA SER A 689 5.76 -6.02 -15.74
C SER A 689 6.95 -6.87 -16.20
N ALA A 690 8.17 -6.52 -15.79
CA ALA A 690 9.40 -7.11 -16.30
C ALA A 690 9.53 -8.63 -16.04
N ASP A 691 8.81 -9.18 -15.07
CA ASP A 691 8.76 -10.63 -14.81
C ASP A 691 8.06 -11.41 -15.94
N ARG A 692 7.12 -10.75 -16.65
CA ARG A 692 6.32 -11.32 -17.73
C ARG A 692 6.98 -11.27 -19.11
N ILE A 693 8.03 -10.47 -19.27
CA ILE A 693 8.79 -10.34 -20.52
C ILE A 693 9.60 -11.62 -20.76
N LYS A 694 9.52 -12.25 -21.94
CA LYS A 694 10.34 -13.42 -22.28
C LYS A 694 11.78 -12.99 -22.57
N GLN A 695 12.75 -13.81 -22.19
CA GLN A 695 14.19 -13.47 -22.25
C GLN A 695 14.69 -13.27 -23.68
N ASP A 696 14.07 -13.93 -24.67
CA ASP A 696 14.38 -13.81 -26.11
C ASP A 696 13.34 -12.98 -26.89
N ALA A 697 12.43 -12.28 -26.20
CA ALA A 697 11.56 -11.34 -26.89
C ALA A 697 12.42 -10.15 -27.31
N THR A 698 12.58 -9.94 -28.62
CA THR A 698 13.12 -8.69 -29.17
C THR A 698 12.22 -7.56 -28.63
N LEU A 699 12.79 -6.79 -27.71
CA LEU A 699 12.11 -5.82 -26.86
C LEU A 699 12.10 -4.44 -27.53
#